data_AF-A0A957QX14-F1
#
_entry.id   AF-A0A957QX14-F1
#
_cell.length_a   1.000
_cell.length_b   1.000
_cell.length_c   1.000
_cell.angle_alpha   90.00
_cell.angle_beta   90.00
_cell.angle_gamma   90.00
#
_symmetry.space_group_name_H-M   'P 1'
#
loop_
_entity.id
_entity.type
_entity.pdbx_description
1 polymer ?
#
loop_
_entity_poly.entity_id
_entity_poly.type
_entity_poly.pdbx_seq_one_letter_code
_entity_poly.pdbx_strand_id
1 'polypeptide(L)'
;MGRVFGLTEQRTAVWNSFLLVSVLFVAGFVGIAISYNFSLEPVLIYGACLVGMGMVNFVAGQLIRRERYSIGFLLLTLVISAHLVITSFFIRDASFVLLGFDILIIWLISREHVNTRWQVALMVGTAVIGTGMVLLDFYVLPEYRAYSRFGQLLIAAIASISLLYALWRIFHEYRDYPLRSKLITATLFAAVVSIGVNIFIQVQLSSAALTQDIGQDLERLAESEALAVSEFMARQIDVLNSLTLNGTLRATLGASNQLVTLPRQSDDPVAQGEFVNSQWAAATDNDIIVTSRLQNGAANALLQFQEFFGLHRELLVTDLEGNLVAATQRTDVFYFGDEAWWQSSYNEGQGGVFIGDPIVGDNRTVLWVHLAMPVRDPSSGEMLGILHSRYDLEQLLDVLAERGEDRTSGSIDLLVSGRLFDTYDITGIVPSIEFENLVDVLGPTTVSLDEFFITTYEGERSFIAIAGLDTLGHVPAIDALDWGILVHQSENEALLPVLRQTRATILVGFGILAFTTIIAAYVAGLIARPIVRLTETAVQVAGGDLTARAEATTSDEMGVLSASFNTMTQELQRSVQELELRVAERTRALDLSAQVGRKLTTILDTDQLLQALVEELQSAFGYYHVQVYLREGHTNRLMLRGSSGEVGQKLLERGHTLLLGQGIVGQAAARMAALVVPDVSRNSMWFPNELLPSTRAEMAVPITVGEQLMGVIDIQHDLVNGLTNQDVSTVESIAAQVATALQNARSYERARSQAAQEALINEIGQKIQSTTDVDRAMQVAIRELGRALGKVPTRVTLYPRQPEADEADELANDRPVNRAMNGIGSQDGHRS
;
A
#
# COMPACT_ATOMS: atom_id res chain seq x y z
N MET A 1 4.69 33.40 -12.96
CA MET A 1 3.34 32.84 -13.22
C MET A 1 3.06 31.49 -12.53
N GLY A 2 4.06 30.61 -12.32
CA GLY A 2 3.83 29.30 -11.65
C GLY A 2 3.39 29.32 -10.18
N ARG A 3 3.67 30.38 -9.40
CA ARG A 3 3.23 30.48 -7.98
C ARG A 3 1.75 30.87 -7.80
N VAL A 4 1.10 31.47 -8.80
CA VAL A 4 -0.30 31.90 -8.70
C VAL A 4 -1.25 30.77 -9.11
N PHE A 5 -0.85 29.93 -10.07
CA PHE A 5 -1.61 28.75 -10.49
C PHE A 5 -1.63 27.64 -9.42
N GLY A 6 -0.51 27.41 -8.71
CA GLY A 6 -0.46 26.41 -7.64
C GLY A 6 -1.37 26.73 -6.45
N LEU A 7 -1.54 28.01 -6.11
CA LEU A 7 -2.42 28.44 -5.01
C LEU A 7 -3.92 28.28 -5.35
N THR A 8 -4.29 28.42 -6.62
CA THR A 8 -5.69 28.23 -7.08
C THR A 8 -6.10 26.77 -7.14
N GLU A 9 -5.21 25.89 -7.62
CA GLU A 9 -5.42 24.42 -7.64
C GLU A 9 -5.50 23.85 -6.22
N GLN A 10 -4.59 24.30 -5.35
CA GLN A 10 -4.58 23.91 -3.94
C GLN A 10 -5.86 24.39 -3.23
N ARG A 11 -6.36 25.61 -3.51
CA ARG A 11 -7.65 26.09 -2.97
C ARG A 11 -8.85 25.27 -3.45
N THR A 12 -8.85 24.76 -4.68
CA THR A 12 -9.96 23.97 -5.22
C THR A 12 -9.94 22.53 -4.71
N ALA A 13 -8.77 21.91 -4.58
CA ALA A 13 -8.60 20.59 -3.97
C ALA A 13 -9.02 20.58 -2.48
N VAL A 14 -8.66 21.63 -1.74
CA VAL A 14 -9.07 21.86 -0.34
C VAL A 14 -10.59 21.94 -0.21
N TRP A 15 -11.24 22.72 -1.07
CA TRP A 15 -12.69 22.86 -1.04
C TRP A 15 -13.34 21.53 -1.40
N ASN A 16 -12.91 20.86 -2.47
CA ASN A 16 -13.48 19.58 -2.88
C ASN A 16 -13.39 18.51 -1.79
N SER A 17 -12.27 18.45 -1.06
CA SER A 17 -12.11 17.55 0.10
C SER A 17 -13.08 17.87 1.24
N PHE A 18 -13.28 19.16 1.56
CA PHE A 18 -14.27 19.59 2.55
C PHE A 18 -15.72 19.30 2.11
N LEU A 19 -16.03 19.49 0.82
CA LEU A 19 -17.35 19.20 0.25
C LEU A 19 -17.65 17.70 0.26
N LEU A 20 -16.65 16.87 -0.07
CA LEU A 20 -16.75 15.41 -0.01
C LEU A 20 -17.04 14.91 1.41
N VAL A 21 -16.29 15.39 2.41
CA VAL A 21 -16.52 15.04 3.83
C VAL A 21 -17.91 15.47 4.28
N SER A 22 -18.35 16.68 3.89
CA SER A 22 -19.67 17.19 4.25
C SER A 22 -20.80 16.39 3.61
N VAL A 23 -20.66 15.95 2.36
CA VAL A 23 -21.65 15.12 1.65
C VAL A 23 -21.72 13.72 2.24
N LEU A 24 -20.59 13.09 2.52
CA LEU A 24 -20.53 11.77 3.17
C LEU A 24 -21.15 11.79 4.58
N PHE A 25 -20.95 12.88 5.31
CA PHE A 25 -21.53 13.08 6.64
C PHE A 25 -23.06 13.21 6.59
N VAL A 26 -23.60 13.97 5.63
CA VAL A 26 -25.05 14.09 5.41
C VAL A 26 -25.65 12.76 4.95
N ALA A 27 -24.96 12.02 4.09
CA ALA A 27 -25.41 10.71 3.63
C ALA A 27 -25.45 9.67 4.78
N GLY A 28 -24.44 9.67 5.66
CA GLY A 28 -24.43 8.83 6.87
C GLY A 28 -25.58 9.17 7.83
N PHE A 29 -25.84 10.45 8.05
CA PHE A 29 -26.98 10.93 8.86
C PHE A 29 -28.33 10.42 8.34
N VAL A 30 -28.56 10.55 7.03
CA VAL A 30 -29.81 10.12 6.40
C VAL A 30 -29.96 8.60 6.43
N GLY A 31 -28.89 7.83 6.19
CA GLY A 31 -28.93 6.37 6.24
C GLY A 31 -29.24 5.79 7.63
N ILE A 32 -28.74 6.44 8.69
CA ILE A 32 -28.98 6.03 10.08
C ILE A 32 -30.40 6.41 10.51
N ALA A 33 -30.88 7.61 10.14
CA ALA A 33 -32.25 8.05 10.41
C ALA A 33 -33.32 7.16 9.75
N ILE A 34 -32.99 6.52 8.62
CA ILE A 34 -33.88 5.57 7.93
C ILE A 34 -33.83 4.17 8.59
N SER A 35 -32.72 3.79 9.23
CA SER A 35 -32.55 2.44 9.82
C SER A 35 -33.21 2.27 11.19
N TYR A 36 -33.34 3.34 11.97
CA TYR A 36 -34.05 3.30 13.24
C TYR A 36 -35.51 3.72 13.02
N ASN A 37 -36.43 2.78 13.17
CA ASN A 37 -37.87 3.05 13.08
C ASN A 37 -38.29 3.93 14.28
N PHE A 38 -38.13 5.26 14.13
CA PHE A 38 -38.68 6.37 14.94
C PHE A 38 -38.79 6.23 16.48
N SER A 39 -37.79 5.68 17.18
CA SER A 39 -37.68 5.94 18.63
C SER A 39 -37.01 7.31 18.86
N LEU A 40 -37.72 8.27 19.45
CA LEU A 40 -37.32 9.68 19.53
C LEU A 40 -36.06 9.98 20.37
N GLU A 41 -35.82 9.24 21.46
CA GLU A 41 -34.76 9.59 22.43
C GLU A 41 -33.30 9.45 21.92
N PRO A 42 -32.86 8.29 21.38
CA PRO A 42 -31.49 8.17 20.88
C PRO A 42 -31.23 9.03 19.63
N VAL A 43 -32.25 9.26 18.80
CA VAL A 43 -32.16 10.12 17.60
C VAL A 43 -31.88 11.57 17.97
N LEU A 44 -32.46 12.08 19.06
CA LEU A 44 -32.25 13.45 19.54
C LEU A 44 -30.82 13.66 20.09
N ILE A 45 -30.31 12.71 20.88
CA ILE A 45 -28.94 12.76 21.43
C ILE A 45 -27.92 12.67 20.29
N TYR A 46 -28.12 11.74 19.37
CA TYR A 46 -27.26 11.56 18.21
C TYR A 46 -27.29 12.80 17.29
N GLY A 47 -28.48 13.33 17.04
CA GLY A 47 -28.68 14.58 16.30
C GLY A 47 -27.95 15.76 16.92
N ALA A 48 -27.96 15.91 18.25
CA ALA A 48 -27.23 16.96 18.95
C ALA A 48 -25.70 16.83 18.79
N CYS A 49 -25.17 15.60 18.87
CA CYS A 49 -23.75 15.32 18.61
C CYS A 49 -23.33 15.68 17.18
N LEU A 50 -24.17 15.36 16.18
CA LEU A 50 -23.93 15.67 14.77
C LEU A 50 -23.99 17.17 14.48
N VAL A 51 -24.88 17.91 15.13
CA VAL A 51 -24.92 19.38 15.07
C VAL A 51 -23.63 19.98 15.64
N GLY A 52 -23.17 19.47 16.79
CA GLY A 52 -21.89 19.88 17.38
C GLY A 52 -20.70 19.64 16.45
N MET A 53 -20.62 18.45 15.84
CA MET A 53 -19.60 18.12 14.84
C MET A 53 -19.67 19.00 13.60
N GLY A 54 -20.87 19.26 13.07
CA GLY A 54 -21.08 20.17 11.94
C GLY A 54 -20.59 21.58 12.23
N MET A 55 -20.76 22.07 13.46
CA MET A 55 -20.27 23.38 13.89
C MET A 55 -18.74 23.43 13.96
N VAL A 56 -18.09 22.39 14.49
CA VAL A 56 -16.63 22.28 14.52
C VAL A 56 -16.05 22.14 13.10
N ASN A 57 -16.73 21.40 12.22
CA ASN A 57 -16.34 21.26 10.81
C ASN A 57 -16.46 22.60 10.05
N PHE A 58 -17.50 23.38 10.33
CA PHE A 58 -17.64 24.75 9.81
C PHE A 58 -16.51 25.67 10.29
N VAL A 59 -16.15 25.61 11.58
CA VAL A 59 -15.01 26.38 12.13
C VAL A 59 -13.69 25.94 11.51
N ALA A 60 -13.48 24.64 11.30
CA ALA A 60 -12.32 24.11 10.59
C ALA A 60 -12.24 24.66 9.16
N GLY A 61 -13.35 24.66 8.41
CA GLY A 61 -13.43 25.23 7.06
C GLY A 61 -13.15 26.75 7.02
N GLN A 62 -13.61 27.50 8.03
CA GLN A 62 -13.32 28.94 8.16
C GLN A 62 -11.83 29.21 8.46
N LEU A 63 -11.21 28.39 9.30
CA LEU A 63 -9.78 28.49 9.61
C LEU A 63 -8.90 28.16 8.40
N ILE A 64 -9.30 27.15 7.63
CA ILE A 64 -8.65 26.78 6.35
C ILE A 64 -8.79 27.91 5.33
N ARG A 65 -9.98 28.55 5.25
CA ARG A 65 -10.21 29.73 4.39
C ARG A 65 -9.34 30.95 4.77
N ARG A 66 -8.95 31.06 6.04
CA ARG A 66 -8.07 32.10 6.58
C ARG A 66 -6.59 31.71 6.61
N GLU A 67 -6.19 30.71 5.82
CA GLU A 67 -4.80 30.23 5.69
C GLU A 67 -4.19 29.65 6.98
N ARG A 68 -5.01 29.32 7.98
CA ARG A 68 -4.59 28.65 9.22
C ARG A 68 -4.71 27.13 9.10
N TYR A 69 -4.01 26.56 8.11
CA TYR A 69 -4.16 25.17 7.69
C TYR A 69 -3.92 24.15 8.81
N SER A 70 -2.85 24.29 9.59
CA SER A 70 -2.49 23.33 10.65
C SER A 70 -3.56 23.19 11.75
N ILE A 71 -4.18 24.30 12.15
CA ILE A 71 -5.24 24.29 13.18
C ILE A 71 -6.55 23.77 12.59
N GLY A 72 -6.89 24.20 11.37
CA GLY A 72 -8.10 23.74 10.69
C GLY A 72 -8.09 22.24 10.44
N PHE A 73 -6.95 21.68 10.04
CA PHE A 73 -6.77 20.25 9.86
C PHE A 73 -6.90 19.45 11.14
N LEU A 74 -6.28 19.92 12.24
CA LEU A 74 -6.33 19.24 13.53
C LEU A 74 -7.76 19.17 14.08
N LEU A 75 -8.56 20.23 13.90
CA LEU A 75 -9.98 20.23 14.22
C LEU A 75 -10.78 19.26 13.36
N LEU A 76 -10.46 19.15 12.07
CA LEU A 76 -11.13 18.25 11.14
C LEU A 76 -10.85 16.78 11.50
N THR A 77 -9.61 16.45 11.87
CA THR A 77 -9.25 15.12 12.38
C THR A 77 -9.90 14.82 13.74
N LEU A 78 -10.01 15.82 14.62
CA LEU A 78 -10.70 15.67 15.90
C LEU A 78 -12.19 15.36 15.69
N VAL A 79 -12.85 16.02 14.73
CA VAL A 79 -14.26 15.77 14.38
C VAL A 79 -14.45 14.38 13.81
N ILE A 80 -13.58 13.95 12.89
CA ILE A 80 -13.62 12.60 12.33
C ILE A 80 -13.42 11.56 13.45
N SER A 81 -12.41 11.74 14.29
CA SER A 81 -12.15 10.81 15.41
C SER A 81 -13.28 10.79 16.44
N ALA A 82 -13.91 11.94 16.72
CA ALA A 82 -15.09 12.02 17.60
C ALA A 82 -16.33 11.38 16.96
N HIS A 83 -16.45 11.45 15.62
CA HIS A 83 -17.49 10.76 14.87
C HIS A 83 -17.37 9.25 15.01
N LEU A 84 -16.14 8.70 14.93
CA LEU A 84 -15.88 7.29 15.22
C LEU A 84 -16.41 6.86 16.58
N VAL A 85 -16.06 7.62 17.61
CA VAL A 85 -16.41 7.34 19.01
C VAL A 85 -17.92 7.38 19.17
N ILE A 86 -18.55 8.45 18.70
CA ILE A 86 -19.99 8.64 18.89
C ILE A 86 -20.78 7.63 18.07
N THR A 87 -20.38 7.30 16.84
CA THR A 87 -21.11 6.33 16.01
C THR A 87 -21.00 4.91 16.54
N SER A 88 -19.86 4.56 17.14
CA SER A 88 -19.64 3.26 17.80
C SER A 88 -20.55 3.03 19.02
N PHE A 89 -21.07 4.08 19.66
CA PHE A 89 -22.05 3.93 20.74
C PHE A 89 -23.47 3.61 20.26
N PHE A 90 -23.77 3.78 18.96
CA PHE A 90 -25.14 3.70 18.43
C PHE A 90 -25.31 2.65 17.32
N ILE A 91 -24.21 2.10 16.79
CA ILE A 91 -24.22 1.11 15.71
C ILE A 91 -23.29 -0.05 16.08
N ARG A 92 -23.87 -1.20 16.44
CA ARG A 92 -23.16 -2.46 16.73
C ARG A 92 -22.38 -2.94 15.49
N ASP A 93 -21.15 -3.39 15.71
CA ASP A 93 -20.23 -3.98 14.71
C ASP A 93 -19.79 -3.04 13.58
N ALA A 94 -20.18 -1.75 13.61
CA ALA A 94 -19.78 -0.77 12.61
C ALA A 94 -18.46 -0.08 12.93
N SER A 95 -17.95 -0.17 14.16
CA SER A 95 -16.71 0.49 14.58
C SER A 95 -15.52 0.13 13.71
N PHE A 96 -15.45 -1.10 13.21
CA PHE A 96 -14.37 -1.55 12.32
C PHE A 96 -14.45 -0.89 10.94
N VAL A 97 -15.67 -0.79 10.39
CA VAL A 97 -15.94 -0.14 9.10
C VAL A 97 -15.65 1.35 9.15
N LEU A 98 -16.14 1.99 10.20
CA LEU A 98 -15.96 3.42 10.45
C LEU A 98 -14.48 3.73 10.69
N LEU A 99 -13.72 2.84 11.34
CA LEU A 99 -12.29 3.02 11.55
C LEU A 99 -11.53 3.02 10.21
N GLY A 100 -11.88 2.09 9.32
CA GLY A 100 -11.33 2.06 7.97
C GLY A 100 -11.65 3.35 7.20
N PHE A 101 -12.88 3.85 7.32
CA PHE A 101 -13.34 5.08 6.69
C PHE A 101 -12.61 6.32 7.23
N ASP A 102 -12.44 6.40 8.54
CA ASP A 102 -11.78 7.52 9.20
C ASP A 102 -10.28 7.56 8.92
N ILE A 103 -9.60 6.41 8.94
CA ILE A 103 -8.21 6.30 8.51
C ILE A 103 -8.07 6.75 7.05
N LEU A 104 -8.98 6.32 6.17
CA LEU A 104 -8.98 6.69 4.76
C LEU A 104 -9.17 8.20 4.58
N ILE A 105 -10.17 8.81 5.24
CA ILE A 105 -10.46 10.24 5.16
C ILE A 105 -9.30 11.06 5.72
N ILE A 106 -8.78 10.69 6.90
CA ILE A 106 -7.67 11.41 7.54
C ILE A 106 -6.41 11.30 6.70
N TRP A 107 -6.18 10.16 6.05
CA TRP A 107 -5.06 10.01 5.12
C TRP A 107 -5.26 10.82 3.83
N LEU A 108 -6.47 10.82 3.24
CA LEU A 108 -6.80 11.61 2.05
C LEU A 108 -6.56 13.10 2.28
N ILE A 109 -7.03 13.57 3.43
CA ILE A 109 -6.94 14.95 3.86
C ILE A 109 -5.48 15.28 4.18
N SER A 110 -4.82 14.52 5.05
CA SER A 110 -3.48 14.85 5.53
C SER A 110 -2.38 14.74 4.47
N ARG A 111 -2.52 13.85 3.47
CA ARG A 111 -1.50 13.59 2.44
C ARG A 111 -1.08 14.85 1.66
N GLU A 112 -2.05 15.69 1.30
CA GLU A 112 -1.75 16.83 0.43
C GLU A 112 -1.21 18.05 1.21
N HIS A 113 -1.50 18.17 2.51
CA HIS A 113 -1.41 19.47 3.21
C HIS A 113 -0.71 19.41 4.59
N VAL A 114 -0.27 18.24 5.05
CA VAL A 114 0.38 18.05 6.35
C VAL A 114 1.79 17.46 6.16
N ASN A 115 2.77 17.87 6.97
CA ASN A 115 4.13 17.32 6.89
C ASN A 115 4.14 15.83 7.29
N THR A 116 4.99 15.00 6.67
CA THR A 116 5.01 13.53 6.78
C THR A 116 5.05 13.02 8.23
N ARG A 117 5.73 13.75 9.14
CA ARG A 117 5.75 13.42 10.58
C ARG A 117 4.37 13.51 11.24
N TRP A 118 3.60 14.55 10.92
CA TRP A 118 2.27 14.77 11.48
C TRP A 118 1.20 13.90 10.81
N GLN A 119 1.36 13.57 9.52
CA GLN A 119 0.52 12.58 8.84
C GLN A 119 0.57 11.21 9.53
N VAL A 120 1.78 10.73 9.83
CA VAL A 120 1.97 9.46 10.55
C VAL A 120 1.40 9.53 11.96
N ALA A 121 1.63 10.64 12.69
CA ALA A 121 1.07 10.82 14.03
C ALA A 121 -0.46 10.83 14.05
N LEU A 122 -1.11 11.46 13.05
CA LEU A 122 -2.55 11.49 12.90
C LEU A 122 -3.10 10.09 12.58
N MET A 123 -2.52 9.37 11.61
CA MET A 123 -2.95 8.00 11.29
C MET A 123 -2.79 7.05 12.48
N VAL A 124 -1.67 7.13 13.20
CA VAL A 124 -1.44 6.31 14.40
C VAL A 124 -2.43 6.69 15.51
N GLY A 125 -2.68 7.97 15.74
CA GLY A 125 -3.67 8.43 16.71
C GLY A 125 -5.08 7.92 16.42
N THR A 126 -5.55 8.02 15.17
CA THR A 126 -6.86 7.50 14.76
C THR A 126 -6.91 5.99 14.81
N ALA A 127 -5.85 5.30 14.39
CA ALA A 127 -5.76 3.85 14.50
C ALA A 127 -5.81 3.39 15.97
N VAL A 128 -5.15 4.10 16.90
CA VAL A 128 -5.20 3.78 18.34
C VAL A 128 -6.58 4.05 18.93
N ILE A 129 -7.16 5.23 18.67
CA ILE A 129 -8.50 5.60 19.16
C ILE A 129 -9.55 4.63 18.60
N GLY A 130 -9.46 4.31 17.31
CA GLY A 130 -10.41 3.42 16.68
C GLY A 130 -10.19 1.95 16.99
N THR A 131 -8.96 1.50 17.21
CA THR A 131 -8.72 0.18 17.79
C THR A 131 -9.30 0.11 19.20
N GLY A 132 -9.16 1.17 20.00
CA GLY A 132 -9.80 1.28 21.32
C GLY A 132 -11.33 1.26 21.25
N MET A 133 -11.92 1.88 20.23
CA MET A 133 -13.38 1.87 20.03
C MET A 133 -13.90 0.55 19.50
N VAL A 134 -13.18 -0.10 18.57
CA VAL A 134 -13.47 -1.49 18.17
C VAL A 134 -13.39 -2.40 19.40
N LEU A 135 -12.38 -2.23 20.26
CA LEU A 135 -12.30 -2.97 21.52
C LEU A 135 -13.46 -2.63 22.48
N LEU A 136 -13.95 -1.39 22.54
CA LEU A 136 -15.13 -1.04 23.35
C LEU A 136 -16.43 -1.65 22.78
N ASP A 137 -16.64 -1.59 21.47
CA ASP A 137 -17.78 -2.17 20.76
C ASP A 137 -17.82 -3.70 20.94
N PHE A 138 -16.66 -4.36 20.84
CA PHE A 138 -16.55 -5.80 21.07
C PHE A 138 -16.69 -6.23 22.53
N TYR A 139 -16.44 -5.36 23.54
CA TYR A 139 -16.32 -5.78 24.95
C TYR A 139 -17.31 -5.15 25.95
N VAL A 140 -17.91 -3.99 25.67
CA VAL A 140 -18.59 -3.18 26.72
C VAL A 140 -20.08 -2.93 26.51
N LEU A 141 -20.65 -3.05 25.31
CA LEU A 141 -22.06 -2.73 25.05
C LEU A 141 -22.85 -3.97 24.56
N PRO A 142 -23.41 -4.81 25.45
CA PRO A 142 -24.14 -6.02 25.06
C PRO A 142 -25.58 -5.75 24.63
N GLU A 143 -26.15 -4.62 25.05
CA GLU A 143 -27.57 -4.30 24.90
C GLU A 143 -27.70 -3.05 24.05
N TYR A 144 -28.19 -3.17 22.81
CA TYR A 144 -29.14 -2.25 22.15
C TYR A 144 -29.21 -2.50 20.63
N ARG A 145 -30.39 -3.03 20.21
CA ARG A 145 -31.12 -2.89 18.93
C ARG A 145 -30.54 -3.46 17.62
N ALA A 146 -31.38 -4.30 17.00
CA ALA A 146 -31.17 -4.99 15.73
C ALA A 146 -31.33 -4.07 14.51
N TYR A 147 -30.34 -4.09 13.61
CA TYR A 147 -30.47 -3.59 12.24
C TYR A 147 -31.28 -4.56 11.39
N SER A 148 -31.97 -4.05 10.36
CA SER A 148 -32.48 -4.91 9.28
C SER A 148 -31.32 -5.55 8.50
N ARG A 149 -31.50 -6.77 7.98
CA ARG A 149 -30.50 -7.47 7.13
C ARG A 149 -29.94 -6.57 6.01
N PHE A 150 -30.77 -5.67 5.48
CA PHE A 150 -30.36 -4.71 4.45
C PHE A 150 -29.31 -3.71 4.96
N GLY A 151 -29.48 -3.18 6.18
CA GLY A 151 -28.52 -2.24 6.78
C GLY A 151 -27.16 -2.88 7.04
N GLN A 152 -27.13 -4.13 7.52
CA GLN A 152 -25.90 -4.89 7.74
C GLN A 152 -25.13 -5.13 6.42
N LEU A 153 -25.84 -5.54 5.35
CA LEU A 153 -25.25 -5.76 4.03
C LEU A 153 -24.71 -4.46 3.41
N LEU A 154 -25.43 -3.34 3.56
CA LEU A 154 -25.01 -2.05 3.04
C LEU A 154 -23.73 -1.56 3.73
N ILE A 155 -23.65 -1.67 5.06
CA ILE A 155 -22.48 -1.30 5.86
C ILE A 155 -21.28 -2.17 5.46
N ALA A 156 -21.47 -3.49 5.35
CA ALA A 156 -20.40 -4.41 4.94
C ALA A 156 -19.91 -4.16 3.49
N ALA A 157 -20.82 -3.83 2.57
CA ALA A 157 -20.47 -3.50 1.19
C ALA A 157 -19.65 -2.20 1.10
N ILE A 158 -20.07 -1.15 1.81
CA ILE A 158 -19.34 0.12 1.89
C ILE A 158 -17.94 -0.11 2.49
N ALA A 159 -17.85 -0.86 3.59
CA ALA A 159 -16.59 -1.22 4.23
C ALA A 159 -15.64 -1.94 3.26
N SER A 160 -16.17 -2.92 2.53
CA SER A 160 -15.40 -3.73 1.59
C SER A 160 -14.90 -2.89 0.43
N ILE A 161 -15.73 -2.00 -0.12
CA ILE A 161 -15.34 -1.08 -1.20
C ILE A 161 -14.28 -0.09 -0.70
N SER A 162 -14.44 0.48 0.49
CA SER A 162 -13.46 1.38 1.11
C SER A 162 -12.13 0.68 1.39
N LEU A 163 -12.16 -0.57 1.87
CA LEU A 163 -10.97 -1.38 2.09
C LEU A 163 -10.28 -1.72 0.76
N LEU A 164 -11.03 -2.14 -0.26
CA LEU A 164 -10.49 -2.43 -1.59
C LEU A 164 -9.88 -1.18 -2.24
N TYR A 165 -10.51 0.00 -2.07
CA TYR A 165 -9.96 1.26 -2.54
C TYR A 165 -8.68 1.65 -1.78
N ALA A 166 -8.65 1.49 -0.45
CA ALA A 166 -7.46 1.71 0.36
C ALA A 166 -6.31 0.78 -0.05
N LEU A 167 -6.59 -0.51 -0.24
CA LEU A 167 -5.62 -1.50 -0.70
C LEU A 167 -5.12 -1.20 -2.11
N TRP A 168 -6.02 -0.90 -3.05
CA TRP A 168 -5.67 -0.50 -4.41
C TRP A 168 -4.74 0.71 -4.41
N ARG A 169 -5.03 1.71 -3.59
CA ARG A 169 -4.24 2.94 -3.53
C ARG A 169 -2.91 2.76 -2.80
N ILE A 170 -2.86 1.97 -1.72
CA ILE A 170 -1.61 1.55 -1.07
C ILE A 170 -0.73 0.85 -2.11
N PHE A 171 -1.27 -0.11 -2.88
CA PHE A 171 -0.53 -0.80 -3.93
C PHE A 171 -0.04 0.12 -5.05
N HIS A 172 -0.88 1.08 -5.48
CA HIS A 172 -0.54 2.01 -6.55
C HIS A 172 0.61 2.95 -6.15
N GLU A 173 0.62 3.44 -4.91
CA GLU A 173 1.64 4.36 -4.38
C GLU A 173 2.83 3.64 -3.73
N TYR A 174 2.72 2.34 -3.49
CA TYR A 174 3.76 1.51 -2.88
C TYR A 174 5.10 1.60 -3.62
N ARG A 175 5.07 1.91 -4.92
CA ARG A 175 6.28 2.09 -5.74
C ARG A 175 7.15 3.26 -5.25
N ASP A 176 6.55 4.32 -4.71
CA ASP A 176 7.25 5.56 -4.39
C ASP A 176 7.62 5.71 -2.90
N TYR A 177 7.20 4.76 -2.06
CA TYR A 177 7.51 4.80 -0.63
C TYR A 177 9.01 4.59 -0.36
N PRO A 178 9.58 5.19 0.71
CA PRO A 178 10.92 4.86 1.17
C PRO A 178 11.04 3.37 1.50
N LEU A 179 12.21 2.76 1.25
CA LEU A 179 12.45 1.32 1.47
C LEU A 179 12.01 0.85 2.86
N ARG A 180 12.30 1.65 3.90
CA ARG A 180 11.89 1.39 5.28
C ARG A 180 10.36 1.22 5.41
N SER A 181 9.61 2.16 4.84
CA SER A 181 8.15 2.15 4.91
C SER A 181 7.57 0.97 4.14
N LYS A 182 8.14 0.63 2.97
CA LYS A 182 7.73 -0.53 2.17
C LYS A 182 7.84 -1.84 2.95
N LEU A 183 9.00 -2.08 3.57
CA LEU A 183 9.24 -3.30 4.34
C LEU A 183 8.26 -3.43 5.52
N ILE A 184 8.02 -2.33 6.24
CA ILE A 184 7.07 -2.31 7.36
C ILE A 184 5.65 -2.57 6.87
N THR A 185 5.18 -1.86 5.85
CA THR A 185 3.79 -1.98 5.38
C THR A 185 3.52 -3.34 4.73
N ALA A 186 4.46 -3.92 3.98
CA ALA A 186 4.31 -5.28 3.43
C ALA A 186 4.24 -6.35 4.53
N THR A 187 5.09 -6.25 5.55
CA THR A 187 5.09 -7.21 6.66
C THR A 187 3.79 -7.08 7.47
N LEU A 188 3.36 -5.86 7.76
CA LEU A 188 2.12 -5.60 8.47
C LEU A 188 0.90 -6.10 7.68
N PHE A 189 0.86 -5.86 6.37
CA PHE A 189 -0.21 -6.35 5.51
C PHE A 189 -0.32 -7.88 5.55
N ALA A 190 0.81 -8.58 5.38
CA ALA A 190 0.83 -10.04 5.46
C ALA A 190 0.37 -10.56 6.84
N ALA A 191 0.79 -9.90 7.92
CA ALA A 191 0.37 -10.25 9.29
C ALA A 191 -1.13 -10.06 9.50
N VAL A 192 -1.70 -8.91 9.09
CA VAL A 192 -3.14 -8.63 9.23
C VAL A 192 -3.98 -9.63 8.45
N VAL A 193 -3.60 -9.94 7.20
CA VAL A 193 -4.32 -10.92 6.38
C VAL A 193 -4.26 -12.30 7.02
N SER A 194 -3.08 -12.74 7.48
CA SER A 194 -2.91 -14.05 8.11
C SER A 194 -3.71 -14.18 9.41
N ILE A 195 -3.68 -13.15 10.28
CA ILE A 195 -4.44 -13.13 11.53
C ILE A 195 -5.95 -13.15 11.22
N GLY A 196 -6.40 -12.33 10.27
CA GLY A 196 -7.82 -12.25 9.89
C GLY A 196 -8.36 -13.56 9.33
N VAL A 197 -7.63 -14.21 8.41
CA VAL A 197 -8.01 -15.52 7.86
C VAL A 197 -8.06 -16.58 8.96
N ASN A 198 -7.09 -16.59 9.87
CA ASN A 198 -7.07 -17.56 10.97
C ASN A 198 -8.26 -17.39 11.92
N ILE A 199 -8.56 -16.15 12.32
CA ILE A 199 -9.74 -15.85 13.17
C ILE A 199 -11.02 -16.28 12.45
N PHE A 200 -11.16 -15.97 11.16
CA PHE A 200 -12.33 -16.36 10.38
C PHE A 200 -12.53 -17.88 10.35
N ILE A 201 -11.48 -18.65 10.00
CA ILE A 201 -11.53 -20.11 9.96
C ILE A 201 -11.87 -20.67 11.34
N GLN A 202 -11.22 -20.17 12.39
CA GLN A 202 -11.46 -20.63 13.76
C GLN A 202 -12.90 -20.38 14.21
N VAL A 203 -13.47 -19.20 13.94
CA VAL A 203 -14.86 -18.88 14.29
C VAL A 203 -15.83 -19.82 13.56
N GLN A 204 -15.61 -20.06 12.27
CA GLN A 204 -16.44 -20.98 11.48
C GLN A 204 -16.36 -22.41 12.03
N LEU A 205 -15.15 -22.92 12.29
CA LEU A 205 -14.96 -24.27 12.83
C LEU A 205 -15.53 -24.41 14.25
N SER A 206 -15.31 -23.42 15.12
CA SER A 206 -15.76 -23.48 16.52
C SER A 206 -17.27 -23.33 16.62
N SER A 207 -17.89 -22.46 15.81
CA SER A 207 -19.35 -22.33 15.75
C SER A 207 -20.01 -23.59 15.21
N ALA A 208 -19.46 -24.19 14.15
CA ALA A 208 -19.99 -25.42 13.58
C ALA A 208 -19.87 -26.61 14.55
N ALA A 209 -18.70 -26.77 15.18
CA ALA A 209 -18.48 -27.82 16.19
C ALA A 209 -19.41 -27.64 17.40
N LEU A 210 -19.48 -26.42 17.94
CA LEU A 210 -20.33 -26.16 19.10
C LEU A 210 -21.81 -26.32 18.78
N THR A 211 -22.27 -25.90 17.60
CA THR A 211 -23.66 -26.12 17.16
C THR A 211 -24.00 -27.61 17.11
N GLN A 212 -23.08 -28.44 16.64
CA GLN A 212 -23.26 -29.88 16.60
C GLN A 212 -23.30 -30.49 18.00
N ASP A 213 -22.36 -30.09 18.88
CA ASP A 213 -22.30 -30.59 20.26
C ASP A 213 -23.55 -30.19 21.04
N ILE A 214 -23.99 -28.92 20.94
CA ILE A 214 -25.22 -28.43 21.56
C ILE A 214 -26.44 -29.19 21.04
N GLY A 215 -26.54 -29.43 19.73
CA GLY A 215 -27.67 -30.19 19.18
C GLY A 215 -27.75 -31.60 19.78
N GLN A 216 -26.63 -32.31 19.87
CA GLN A 216 -26.61 -33.65 20.47
C GLN A 216 -26.86 -33.63 21.98
N ASP A 217 -26.39 -32.61 22.68
CA ASP A 217 -26.61 -32.47 24.13
C ASP A 217 -28.07 -32.16 24.43
N LEU A 218 -28.71 -31.28 23.64
CA LEU A 218 -30.14 -30.98 23.76
C LEU A 218 -31.02 -32.17 23.38
N GLU A 219 -30.69 -32.91 22.31
CA GLU A 219 -31.40 -34.16 21.95
C GLU A 219 -31.34 -35.18 23.10
N ARG A 220 -30.14 -35.45 23.63
CA ARG A 220 -29.97 -36.38 24.76
C ARG A 220 -30.70 -35.91 26.02
N LEU A 221 -30.75 -34.60 26.26
CA LEU A 221 -31.49 -34.03 27.38
C LEU A 221 -33.00 -34.20 27.17
N ALA A 222 -33.53 -33.88 25.99
CA ALA A 222 -34.93 -34.06 25.65
C ALA A 222 -35.35 -35.53 25.79
N GLU A 223 -34.58 -36.48 25.24
CA GLU A 223 -34.82 -37.92 25.36
C GLU A 223 -34.81 -38.38 26.83
N SER A 224 -33.83 -37.92 27.61
CA SER A 224 -33.71 -38.27 29.03
C SER A 224 -34.88 -37.77 29.85
N GLU A 225 -35.34 -36.54 29.62
CA GLU A 225 -36.48 -35.97 30.32
C GLU A 225 -37.81 -36.59 29.85
N ALA A 226 -37.97 -36.84 28.55
CA ALA A 226 -39.15 -37.55 28.02
C ALA A 226 -39.27 -38.95 28.60
N LEU A 227 -38.15 -39.68 28.75
CA LEU A 227 -38.11 -40.97 29.44
C LEU A 227 -38.49 -40.82 30.93
N ALA A 228 -38.00 -39.80 31.62
CA ALA A 228 -38.35 -39.56 33.02
C ALA A 228 -39.85 -39.28 33.21
N VAL A 229 -40.46 -38.50 32.31
CA VAL A 229 -41.92 -38.28 32.30
C VAL A 229 -42.67 -39.58 31.98
N SER A 230 -42.17 -40.36 31.03
CA SER A 230 -42.76 -41.65 30.65
C SER A 230 -42.77 -42.63 31.84
N GLU A 231 -41.65 -42.75 32.55
CA GLU A 231 -41.54 -43.57 33.76
C GLU A 231 -42.42 -43.06 34.91
N PHE A 232 -42.52 -41.74 35.07
CA PHE A 232 -43.40 -41.13 36.07
C PHE A 232 -44.86 -41.49 35.80
N MET A 233 -45.33 -41.28 34.57
CA MET A 233 -46.70 -41.59 34.16
C MET A 233 -47.00 -43.08 34.26
N ALA A 234 -46.06 -43.95 33.82
CA ALA A 234 -46.21 -45.39 33.93
C ALA A 234 -46.39 -45.85 35.39
N ARG A 235 -45.63 -45.26 36.32
CA ARG A 235 -45.76 -45.53 37.74
C ARG A 235 -47.13 -45.14 38.29
N GLN A 236 -47.70 -44.02 37.87
CA GLN A 236 -49.04 -43.62 38.29
C GLN A 236 -50.12 -44.57 37.76
N ILE A 237 -49.94 -45.08 36.53
CA ILE A 237 -50.83 -46.10 35.95
C ILE A 237 -50.74 -47.41 36.74
N ASP A 238 -49.55 -47.86 37.11
CA ASP A 238 -49.37 -49.06 37.95
C ASP A 238 -50.01 -48.91 39.33
N VAL A 239 -49.85 -47.72 39.94
CA VAL A 239 -50.48 -47.38 41.22
C VAL A 239 -52.00 -47.43 41.09
N LEU A 240 -52.60 -46.83 40.06
CA LEU A 240 -54.03 -46.88 39.82
C LEU A 240 -54.52 -48.30 39.47
N ASN A 241 -53.72 -49.06 38.71
CA ASN A 241 -54.01 -50.45 38.36
C ASN A 241 -54.10 -51.35 39.60
N SER A 242 -53.35 -51.06 40.67
CA SER A 242 -53.45 -51.78 41.94
C SER A 242 -54.87 -51.72 42.55
N LEU A 243 -55.62 -50.64 42.29
CA LEU A 243 -56.98 -50.46 42.76
C LEU A 243 -57.98 -51.35 42.02
N THR A 244 -57.72 -51.66 40.74
CA THR A 244 -58.54 -52.58 39.95
C THR A 244 -58.53 -54.01 40.51
N LEU A 245 -57.48 -54.36 41.26
CA LEU A 245 -57.33 -55.66 41.91
C LEU A 245 -58.12 -55.77 43.23
N ASN A 246 -58.73 -54.69 43.71
CA ASN A 246 -59.49 -54.66 44.96
C ASN A 246 -60.75 -55.55 44.84
N GLY A 247 -60.87 -56.54 45.74
CA GLY A 247 -61.98 -57.51 45.72
C GLY A 247 -63.36 -56.88 45.94
N THR A 248 -63.47 -55.88 46.82
CA THR A 248 -64.73 -55.19 47.16
C THR A 248 -65.22 -54.34 45.99
N LEU A 249 -64.30 -53.67 45.30
CA LEU A 249 -64.60 -52.87 44.12
C LEU A 249 -65.16 -53.74 42.99
N ARG A 250 -64.49 -54.86 42.67
CA ARG A 250 -64.96 -55.81 41.65
C ARG A 250 -66.28 -56.49 42.00
N ALA A 251 -66.47 -56.89 43.25
CA ALA A 251 -67.73 -57.49 43.69
C ALA A 251 -68.91 -56.52 43.52
N THR A 252 -68.68 -55.23 43.78
CA THR A 252 -69.69 -54.17 43.63
C THR A 252 -70.02 -53.92 42.15
N LEU A 253 -69.01 -53.88 41.27
CA LEU A 253 -69.19 -53.76 39.82
C LEU A 253 -69.94 -54.96 39.24
N GLY A 254 -69.54 -56.18 39.62
CA GLY A 254 -70.21 -57.41 39.20
C GLY A 254 -71.68 -57.45 39.63
N ALA A 255 -71.99 -56.98 40.84
CA ALA A 255 -73.37 -56.82 41.30
C ALA A 255 -74.13 -55.76 40.49
N SER A 256 -73.51 -54.62 40.16
CA SER A 256 -74.13 -53.57 39.35
C SER A 256 -74.54 -54.07 37.96
N ASN A 257 -73.65 -54.81 37.27
CA ASN A 257 -73.93 -55.36 35.94
C ASN A 257 -75.04 -56.42 35.92
N GLN A 258 -75.35 -57.04 37.06
CA GLN A 258 -76.43 -58.03 37.18
C GLN A 258 -77.78 -57.40 37.59
N LEU A 259 -77.75 -56.17 38.10
CA LEU A 259 -78.93 -55.46 38.58
C LEU A 259 -79.50 -54.56 37.47
N VAL A 260 -80.70 -54.89 37.00
CA VAL A 260 -81.51 -53.95 36.20
C VAL A 260 -82.13 -52.93 37.16
N THR A 261 -81.31 -51.99 37.64
CA THR A 261 -81.66 -51.17 38.81
C THR A 261 -82.43 -49.89 38.50
N LEU A 262 -82.39 -49.38 37.28
CA LEU A 262 -83.03 -48.12 36.89
C LEU A 262 -84.18 -48.36 35.88
N PRO A 263 -85.35 -47.70 36.03
CA PRO A 263 -86.42 -47.79 35.05
C PRO A 263 -85.92 -47.33 33.66
N ARG A 264 -85.88 -48.24 32.68
CA ARG A 264 -85.57 -47.89 31.29
C ARG A 264 -86.74 -47.13 30.68
N GLN A 265 -86.52 -45.87 30.34
CA GLN A 265 -87.45 -45.02 29.59
C GLN A 265 -87.12 -44.97 28.10
N SER A 266 -85.87 -45.29 27.72
CA SER A 266 -85.41 -45.38 26.34
C SER A 266 -84.52 -46.61 26.14
N ASP A 267 -84.55 -47.18 24.94
CA ASP A 267 -83.59 -48.21 24.49
C ASP A 267 -82.27 -47.60 23.98
N ASP A 268 -82.24 -46.28 23.76
CA ASP A 268 -81.02 -45.53 23.46
C ASP A 268 -80.25 -45.26 24.77
N PRO A 269 -79.03 -45.81 24.95
CA PRO A 269 -78.22 -45.62 26.15
C PRO A 269 -77.94 -44.16 26.49
N VAL A 270 -77.74 -43.30 25.48
CA VAL A 270 -77.44 -41.88 25.71
C VAL A 270 -78.68 -41.15 26.23
N ALA A 271 -79.84 -41.32 25.58
CA ALA A 271 -81.09 -40.72 26.03
C ALA A 271 -81.53 -41.23 27.43
N GLN A 272 -81.26 -42.51 27.74
CA GLN A 272 -81.45 -43.05 29.07
C GLN A 272 -80.49 -42.42 30.10
N GLY A 273 -79.22 -42.25 29.72
CA GLY A 273 -78.20 -41.58 30.54
C GLY A 273 -78.57 -40.14 30.89
N GLU A 274 -79.00 -39.35 29.90
CA GLU A 274 -79.46 -37.97 30.09
C GLU A 274 -80.66 -37.88 31.07
N PHE A 275 -81.61 -38.81 30.95
CA PHE A 275 -82.74 -38.87 31.87
C PHE A 275 -82.27 -39.11 33.32
N VAL A 276 -81.33 -40.03 33.54
CA VAL A 276 -80.79 -40.29 34.88
C VAL A 276 -79.92 -39.13 35.38
N ASN A 277 -79.16 -38.48 34.51
CA ASN A 277 -78.41 -37.26 34.82
C ASN A 277 -79.34 -36.15 35.33
N SER A 278 -80.53 -35.99 34.75
CA SER A 278 -81.51 -35.00 35.23
C SER A 278 -82.01 -35.30 36.65
N GLN A 279 -82.19 -36.58 37.00
CA GLN A 279 -82.56 -36.99 38.36
C GLN A 279 -81.40 -36.81 39.33
N TRP A 280 -80.18 -37.14 38.90
CA TRP A 280 -78.95 -36.96 39.67
C TRP A 280 -78.72 -35.49 40.03
N ALA A 281 -78.90 -34.58 39.06
CA ALA A 281 -78.78 -33.15 39.29
C ALA A 281 -79.86 -32.60 40.23
N ALA A 282 -81.09 -33.14 40.16
CA ALA A 282 -82.21 -32.71 41.01
C ALA A 282 -82.15 -33.28 42.45
N ALA A 283 -81.36 -34.33 42.69
CA ALA A 283 -81.25 -34.99 43.99
C ALA A 283 -80.45 -34.14 45.00
N THR A 284 -80.82 -34.27 46.27
CA THR A 284 -80.06 -33.76 47.43
C THR A 284 -79.00 -34.77 47.87
N ASP A 285 -77.97 -34.32 48.59
CA ASP A 285 -76.86 -35.19 49.04
C ASP A 285 -77.31 -36.34 49.95
N ASN A 286 -78.50 -36.24 50.55
CA ASN A 286 -79.07 -37.28 51.42
C ASN A 286 -79.96 -38.27 50.67
N ASP A 287 -80.25 -38.05 49.39
CA ASP A 287 -81.11 -38.95 48.63
C ASP A 287 -80.43 -40.30 48.39
N ILE A 288 -81.23 -41.37 48.30
CA ILE A 288 -80.71 -42.73 48.14
C ILE A 288 -79.89 -42.89 46.86
N ILE A 289 -80.26 -42.18 45.79
CA ILE A 289 -79.54 -42.21 44.51
C ILE A 289 -78.11 -41.68 44.66
N VAL A 290 -77.87 -40.70 45.53
CA VAL A 290 -76.54 -40.15 45.82
C VAL A 290 -75.81 -40.96 46.88
N THR A 291 -76.44 -41.19 48.03
CA THR A 291 -75.82 -41.91 49.17
C THR A 291 -75.45 -43.34 48.81
N SER A 292 -76.21 -44.04 47.97
CA SER A 292 -75.86 -45.41 47.52
C SER A 292 -74.60 -45.49 46.64
N ARG A 293 -74.14 -44.35 46.08
CA ARG A 293 -72.93 -44.26 45.26
C ARG A 293 -71.73 -43.75 46.04
N LEU A 294 -71.96 -42.88 47.01
CA LEU A 294 -70.88 -42.31 47.84
C LEU A 294 -70.62 -43.12 49.12
N GLN A 295 -71.59 -43.93 49.58
CA GLN A 295 -71.49 -44.72 50.82
C GLN A 295 -71.70 -46.20 50.55
N ASN A 296 -70.82 -46.79 49.73
CA ASN A 296 -70.80 -48.23 49.49
C ASN A 296 -69.38 -48.82 49.60
N GLY A 297 -69.26 -50.15 49.49
CA GLY A 297 -67.98 -50.85 49.64
C GLY A 297 -66.92 -50.42 48.62
N ALA A 298 -67.32 -50.14 47.38
CA ALA A 298 -66.41 -49.63 46.34
C ALA A 298 -66.00 -48.17 46.63
N ALA A 299 -66.94 -47.29 47.01
CA ALA A 299 -66.65 -45.91 47.38
C ALA A 299 -65.66 -45.80 48.53
N ASN A 300 -65.80 -46.66 49.55
CA ASN A 300 -64.84 -46.74 50.66
C ASN A 300 -63.45 -47.18 50.20
N ALA A 301 -63.35 -48.12 49.24
CA ALA A 301 -62.07 -48.53 48.67
C ALA A 301 -61.41 -47.40 47.87
N LEU A 302 -62.20 -46.62 47.11
CA LEU A 302 -61.71 -45.44 46.39
C LEU A 302 -61.23 -44.36 47.37
N LEU A 303 -61.98 -44.08 48.44
CA LEU A 303 -61.61 -43.10 49.47
C LEU A 303 -60.33 -43.48 50.21
N GLN A 304 -60.18 -44.76 50.58
CA GLN A 304 -58.94 -45.26 51.19
C GLN A 304 -57.75 -45.10 50.25
N PHE A 305 -57.93 -45.41 48.96
CA PHE A 305 -56.89 -45.21 47.96
C PHE A 305 -56.51 -43.73 47.84
N GLN A 306 -57.50 -42.84 47.76
CA GLN A 306 -57.29 -41.39 47.71
C GLN A 306 -56.53 -40.87 48.93
N GLU A 307 -56.77 -41.41 50.13
CA GLU A 307 -56.05 -41.02 51.35
C GLU A 307 -54.54 -41.34 51.27
N PHE A 308 -54.17 -42.46 50.63
CA PHE A 308 -52.77 -42.84 50.44
C PHE A 308 -52.11 -42.17 49.22
N PHE A 309 -52.89 -41.89 48.17
CA PHE A 309 -52.42 -41.33 46.90
C PHE A 309 -53.16 -40.04 46.56
N GLY A 310 -52.91 -39.00 47.36
CA GLY A 310 -53.68 -37.74 47.37
C GLY A 310 -53.69 -36.91 46.07
N LEU A 311 -52.86 -37.24 45.08
CA LEU A 311 -52.89 -36.61 43.75
C LEU A 311 -54.02 -37.14 42.86
N HIS A 312 -54.62 -38.28 43.20
CA HIS A 312 -55.84 -38.76 42.56
C HIS A 312 -57.04 -38.06 43.23
N ARG A 313 -57.34 -36.83 42.79
CA ARG A 313 -58.31 -35.93 43.44
C ARG A 313 -59.76 -36.34 43.29
N GLU A 314 -60.09 -37.03 42.20
CA GLU A 314 -61.41 -37.59 41.98
C GLU A 314 -61.25 -39.00 41.45
N LEU A 315 -61.84 -39.99 42.13
CA LEU A 315 -61.91 -41.35 41.64
C LEU A 315 -63.36 -41.79 41.54
N LEU A 316 -63.69 -42.47 40.45
CA LEU A 316 -65.00 -43.05 40.23
C LEU A 316 -64.89 -44.38 39.49
N VAL A 317 -65.92 -45.20 39.63
CA VAL A 317 -66.08 -46.43 38.85
C VAL A 317 -67.44 -46.47 38.21
N THR A 318 -67.48 -46.87 36.94
CA THR A 318 -68.70 -47.06 36.15
C THR A 318 -68.90 -48.52 35.80
N ASP A 319 -70.15 -48.90 35.55
CA ASP A 319 -70.51 -50.21 35.01
C ASP A 319 -70.33 -50.26 33.47
N LEU A 320 -70.66 -51.39 32.86
CA LEU A 320 -70.51 -51.58 31.40
C LEU A 320 -71.50 -50.75 30.56
N GLU A 321 -72.53 -50.18 31.19
CA GLU A 321 -73.47 -49.25 30.55
C GLU A 321 -73.03 -47.79 30.73
N GLY A 322 -71.96 -47.52 31.48
CA GLY A 322 -71.48 -46.16 31.73
C GLY A 322 -72.15 -45.45 32.90
N ASN A 323 -72.96 -46.17 33.70
CA ASN A 323 -73.58 -45.61 34.90
C ASN A 323 -72.59 -45.56 36.07
N LEU A 324 -72.69 -44.51 36.89
CA LEU A 324 -71.91 -44.36 38.10
C LEU A 324 -72.25 -45.45 39.13
N VAL A 325 -71.24 -46.20 39.56
CA VAL A 325 -71.38 -47.25 40.59
C VAL A 325 -70.88 -46.76 41.94
N ALA A 326 -69.73 -46.08 41.96
CA ALA A 326 -69.16 -45.46 43.15
C ALA A 326 -68.23 -44.30 42.80
N ALA A 327 -68.09 -43.33 43.71
CA ALA A 327 -67.14 -42.23 43.59
C ALA A 327 -66.65 -41.75 44.97
N THR A 328 -65.50 -41.08 45.00
CA THR A 328 -64.97 -40.42 46.21
C THR A 328 -65.76 -39.18 46.61
N GLN A 329 -66.35 -38.50 45.64
CA GLN A 329 -67.19 -37.31 45.83
C GLN A 329 -68.35 -37.29 44.85
N ARG A 330 -69.32 -36.40 45.08
CA ARG A 330 -70.45 -36.21 44.15
C ARG A 330 -69.93 -35.67 42.83
N THR A 331 -70.21 -36.39 41.74
CA THR A 331 -69.89 -35.99 40.37
C THR A 331 -70.96 -35.09 39.79
N ASP A 332 -70.64 -34.36 38.72
CA ASP A 332 -71.58 -33.48 38.02
C ASP A 332 -72.68 -34.28 37.29
N VAL A 333 -72.30 -35.44 36.74
CA VAL A 333 -73.17 -36.35 36.00
C VAL A 333 -73.14 -37.75 36.59
N PHE A 334 -74.18 -38.54 36.32
CA PHE A 334 -74.30 -39.93 36.71
C PHE A 334 -73.90 -40.90 35.59
N TYR A 335 -74.17 -40.55 34.35
CA TYR A 335 -73.85 -41.32 33.15
C TYR A 335 -72.62 -40.73 32.47
N PHE A 336 -71.68 -41.58 32.09
CA PHE A 336 -70.41 -41.23 31.46
C PHE A 336 -70.14 -42.02 30.16
N GLY A 337 -71.11 -42.79 29.65
CA GLY A 337 -70.91 -43.63 28.46
C GLY A 337 -70.65 -42.84 27.16
N ASP A 338 -70.93 -41.54 27.17
CA ASP A 338 -70.66 -40.56 26.12
C ASP A 338 -69.29 -39.88 26.24
N GLU A 339 -68.60 -40.03 27.38
CA GLU A 339 -67.29 -39.43 27.60
C GLU A 339 -66.19 -40.11 26.78
N ALA A 340 -65.27 -39.31 26.23
CA ALA A 340 -64.18 -39.80 25.39
C ALA A 340 -63.29 -40.84 26.12
N TRP A 341 -62.97 -40.58 27.39
CA TRP A 341 -62.16 -41.48 28.21
C TRP A 341 -62.87 -42.82 28.46
N TRP A 342 -64.20 -42.81 28.57
CA TRP A 342 -65.00 -44.02 28.81
C TRP A 342 -65.09 -44.84 27.54
N GLN A 343 -65.44 -44.21 26.41
CA GLN A 343 -65.54 -44.88 25.11
C GLN A 343 -64.23 -45.53 24.70
N SER A 344 -63.10 -44.84 24.93
CA SER A 344 -61.76 -45.38 24.64
C SER A 344 -61.40 -46.56 25.55
N SER A 345 -61.67 -46.45 26.86
CA SER A 345 -61.35 -47.51 27.83
C SER A 345 -62.27 -48.73 27.71
N TYR A 346 -63.51 -48.54 27.27
CA TYR A 346 -64.48 -49.62 27.05
C TYR A 346 -64.21 -50.31 25.72
N ASN A 347 -64.28 -49.56 24.61
CA ASN A 347 -64.08 -50.00 23.23
C ASN A 347 -64.62 -51.42 22.97
N GLU A 348 -65.93 -51.60 23.12
CA GLU A 348 -66.63 -52.90 22.97
C GLU A 348 -66.07 -54.03 23.87
N GLY A 349 -65.55 -53.68 25.06
CA GLY A 349 -64.92 -54.60 26.00
C GLY A 349 -63.43 -54.89 25.71
N GLN A 350 -62.88 -54.35 24.62
CA GLN A 350 -61.49 -54.55 24.20
C GLN A 350 -60.58 -53.34 24.50
N GLY A 351 -61.13 -52.27 25.08
CA GLY A 351 -60.36 -51.08 25.43
C GLY A 351 -59.29 -51.33 26.49
N GLY A 352 -58.34 -50.38 26.55
CA GLY A 352 -57.17 -50.39 27.41
C GLY A 352 -57.12 -49.19 28.33
N VAL A 353 -55.92 -48.85 28.81
CA VAL A 353 -55.70 -47.63 29.58
C VAL A 353 -55.88 -46.43 28.64
N PHE A 354 -56.60 -45.42 29.11
CA PHE A 354 -56.74 -44.13 28.47
C PHE A 354 -56.06 -43.06 29.33
N ILE A 355 -55.29 -42.20 28.66
CA ILE A 355 -54.68 -41.01 29.23
C ILE A 355 -55.17 -39.85 28.36
N GLY A 356 -55.86 -38.89 28.97
CA GLY A 356 -56.32 -37.69 28.26
C GLY A 356 -55.20 -36.65 28.12
N ASP A 357 -55.48 -35.57 27.40
CA ASP A 357 -54.62 -34.38 27.47
C ASP A 357 -54.82 -33.65 28.81
N PRO A 358 -53.82 -32.88 29.28
CA PRO A 358 -53.94 -32.11 30.49
C PRO A 358 -54.98 -30.99 30.32
N ILE A 359 -55.86 -30.89 31.31
CA ILE A 359 -56.94 -29.91 31.36
C ILE A 359 -56.70 -28.99 32.54
N VAL A 360 -56.87 -27.70 32.28
CA VAL A 360 -56.79 -26.65 33.29
C VAL A 360 -58.08 -26.68 34.12
N GLY A 361 -57.96 -26.91 35.43
CA GLY A 361 -59.09 -26.89 36.35
C GLY A 361 -59.79 -25.53 36.43
N ASP A 362 -60.99 -25.49 37.00
CA ASP A 362 -61.86 -24.30 37.03
C ASP A 362 -61.21 -23.04 37.64
N ASN A 363 -60.27 -23.24 38.55
CA ASN A 363 -59.52 -22.18 39.24
C ASN A 363 -58.21 -21.80 38.52
N ARG A 364 -57.93 -22.36 37.34
CA ARG A 364 -56.74 -22.16 36.50
C ARG A 364 -55.38 -22.39 37.15
N THR A 365 -55.37 -23.03 38.31
CA THR A 365 -54.17 -23.25 39.13
C THR A 365 -53.79 -24.71 39.25
N VAL A 366 -54.63 -25.63 38.75
CA VAL A 366 -54.35 -27.06 38.80
C VAL A 366 -54.49 -27.66 37.41
N LEU A 367 -53.49 -28.45 37.03
CA LEU A 367 -53.47 -29.18 35.77
C LEU A 367 -53.80 -30.64 36.04
N TRP A 368 -54.92 -31.12 35.52
CA TRP A 368 -55.34 -32.51 35.71
C TRP A 368 -55.29 -33.29 34.43
N VAL A 369 -54.98 -34.58 34.52
CA VAL A 369 -55.13 -35.52 33.43
C VAL A 369 -56.18 -36.57 33.77
N HIS A 370 -56.98 -36.96 32.78
CA HIS A 370 -57.90 -38.08 32.91
C HIS A 370 -57.13 -39.39 32.73
N LEU A 371 -57.13 -40.22 33.78
CA LEU A 371 -56.65 -41.59 33.71
C LEU A 371 -57.86 -42.51 33.80
N ALA A 372 -58.11 -43.32 32.78
CA ALA A 372 -59.16 -44.32 32.82
C ALA A 372 -58.61 -45.69 32.45
N MET A 373 -59.11 -46.73 33.10
CA MET A 373 -58.68 -48.09 32.83
C MET A 373 -59.78 -49.12 33.10
N PRO A 374 -59.82 -50.19 32.31
CA PRO A 374 -60.80 -51.24 32.49
C PRO A 374 -60.53 -52.04 33.76
N VAL A 375 -61.56 -52.24 34.57
CA VAL A 375 -61.53 -53.18 35.69
C VAL A 375 -61.95 -54.55 35.14
N ARG A 376 -61.06 -55.53 35.22
CA ARG A 376 -61.31 -56.89 34.71
C ARG A 376 -61.37 -57.91 35.84
N ASP A 377 -62.17 -58.95 35.64
CA ASP A 377 -62.13 -60.14 36.49
C ASP A 377 -60.83 -60.91 36.19
N PRO A 378 -59.96 -61.21 37.18
CA PRO A 378 -58.71 -61.93 36.94
C PRO A 378 -58.90 -63.37 36.45
N SER A 379 -60.06 -63.97 36.74
CA SER A 379 -60.34 -65.37 36.44
C SER A 379 -60.91 -65.56 35.04
N SER A 380 -61.81 -64.68 34.59
CA SER A 380 -62.43 -64.73 33.26
C SER A 380 -61.79 -63.79 32.24
N GLY A 381 -61.09 -62.74 32.68
CA GLY A 381 -60.60 -61.66 31.83
C GLY A 381 -61.69 -60.69 31.35
N GLU A 382 -62.95 -60.94 31.74
CA GLU A 382 -64.10 -60.13 31.35
C GLU A 382 -64.04 -58.75 32.00
N MET A 383 -64.43 -57.72 31.26
CA MET A 383 -64.53 -56.37 31.79
C MET A 383 -65.74 -56.29 32.73
N LEU A 384 -65.54 -55.70 33.91
CA LEU A 384 -66.57 -55.48 34.92
C LEU A 384 -67.01 -54.01 34.97
N GLY A 385 -66.20 -53.10 34.46
CA GLY A 385 -66.47 -51.67 34.52
C GLY A 385 -65.20 -50.87 34.19
N ILE A 386 -65.27 -49.56 34.35
CA ILE A 386 -64.13 -48.66 34.13
C ILE A 386 -63.83 -47.91 35.42
N LEU A 387 -62.56 -47.90 35.82
CA LEU A 387 -62.03 -47.06 36.87
C LEU A 387 -61.50 -45.79 36.22
N HIS A 388 -61.93 -44.64 36.72
CA HIS A 388 -61.48 -43.33 36.27
C HIS A 388 -60.89 -42.55 37.43
N SER A 389 -59.86 -41.76 37.14
CA SER A 389 -59.25 -40.83 38.05
C SER A 389 -58.92 -39.51 37.35
N ARG A 390 -59.18 -38.39 38.02
CA ARG A 390 -58.53 -37.10 37.73
C ARG A 390 -57.24 -37.04 38.53
N TYR A 391 -56.10 -37.10 37.83
CA TYR A 391 -54.77 -37.07 38.43
C TYR A 391 -54.15 -35.68 38.30
N ASP A 392 -53.59 -35.17 39.40
CA ASP A 392 -52.93 -33.87 39.47
C ASP A 392 -51.46 -33.92 39.03
N LEU A 393 -51.12 -33.13 38.02
CA LEU A 393 -49.78 -33.08 37.43
C LEU A 393 -48.81 -32.17 38.20
N GLU A 394 -49.20 -31.54 39.31
CA GLU A 394 -48.35 -30.65 40.12
C GLU A 394 -46.95 -31.25 40.37
N GLN A 395 -46.86 -32.50 40.85
CA GLN A 395 -45.55 -33.13 41.10
C GLN A 395 -44.71 -33.36 39.84
N LEU A 396 -45.34 -33.62 38.69
CA LEU A 396 -44.61 -33.78 37.43
C LEU A 396 -44.02 -32.43 36.99
N LEU A 397 -44.85 -31.38 37.06
CA LEU A 397 -44.46 -30.03 36.67
C LEU A 397 -43.35 -29.49 37.59
N ASP A 398 -43.44 -29.72 38.90
CA ASP A 398 -42.39 -29.34 39.86
C ASP A 398 -41.04 -30.02 39.52
N VAL A 399 -41.07 -31.31 39.16
CA VAL A 399 -39.88 -32.07 38.79
C VAL A 399 -39.26 -31.53 37.50
N LEU A 400 -40.09 -31.16 36.52
CA LEU A 400 -39.62 -30.58 35.27
C LEU A 400 -39.05 -29.16 35.49
N ALA A 401 -39.71 -28.34 36.31
CA ALA A 401 -39.26 -27.00 36.63
C ALA A 401 -37.95 -26.97 37.43
N GLU A 402 -37.79 -27.83 38.44
CA GLU A 402 -36.54 -27.93 39.22
C GLU A 402 -35.36 -28.37 38.34
N ARG A 403 -35.62 -29.28 37.38
CA ARG A 403 -34.59 -29.75 36.43
C ARG A 403 -34.27 -28.73 35.34
N GLY A 404 -35.24 -27.89 34.96
CA GLY A 404 -35.05 -26.77 34.04
C GLY A 404 -34.30 -25.57 34.61
N GLU A 405 -34.03 -25.55 35.93
CA GLU A 405 -33.39 -24.41 36.60
C GLU A 405 -31.88 -24.32 36.35
N ASP A 406 -31.22 -25.40 35.90
CA ASP A 406 -29.81 -25.37 35.47
C ASP A 406 -29.67 -24.78 34.06
N ARG A 407 -29.77 -23.45 33.99
CA ARG A 407 -29.76 -22.61 32.76
C ARG A 407 -28.60 -22.89 31.80
N THR A 408 -27.56 -23.60 32.24
CA THR A 408 -26.42 -23.93 31.37
C THR A 408 -26.78 -24.95 30.28
N SER A 409 -27.84 -25.75 30.47
CA SER A 409 -28.20 -26.87 29.59
C SER A 409 -29.48 -26.65 28.76
N GLY A 410 -30.16 -25.50 28.91
CA GLY A 410 -31.41 -25.17 28.22
C GLY A 410 -32.64 -25.16 29.14
N SER A 411 -33.71 -24.53 28.68
CA SER A 411 -35.03 -24.55 29.33
C SER A 411 -35.83 -25.76 28.84
N ILE A 412 -36.72 -26.28 29.69
CA ILE A 412 -37.52 -27.49 29.44
C ILE A 412 -39.00 -27.11 29.45
N ASP A 413 -39.71 -27.45 28.39
CA ASP A 413 -41.15 -27.20 28.23
C ASP A 413 -41.88 -28.50 27.93
N LEU A 414 -43.14 -28.58 28.35
CA LEU A 414 -44.01 -29.72 28.06
C LEU A 414 -44.81 -29.44 26.80
N LEU A 415 -44.66 -30.28 25.77
CA LEU A 415 -45.44 -30.26 24.55
C LEU A 415 -46.60 -31.26 24.67
N VAL A 416 -47.82 -30.80 24.42
CA VAL A 416 -49.05 -31.61 24.49
C VAL A 416 -49.89 -31.34 23.25
N SER A 417 -50.03 -32.32 22.37
CA SER A 417 -50.94 -32.25 21.21
C SER A 417 -50.77 -30.96 20.39
N GLY A 418 -49.51 -30.57 20.15
CA GLY A 418 -49.14 -29.34 19.43
C GLY A 418 -49.27 -28.03 20.23
N ARG A 419 -49.52 -28.11 21.53
CA ARG A 419 -49.59 -26.96 22.45
C ARG A 419 -48.45 -27.00 23.45
N LEU A 420 -47.75 -25.89 23.61
CA LEU A 420 -46.63 -25.75 24.52
C LEU A 420 -47.11 -25.27 25.88
N PHE A 421 -46.58 -25.87 26.93
CA PHE A 421 -46.73 -25.46 28.31
C PHE A 421 -45.36 -25.10 28.88
N ASP A 422 -45.19 -23.80 29.16
CA ASP A 422 -43.98 -23.27 29.80
C ASP A 422 -43.94 -23.76 31.26
N THR A 423 -42.95 -24.58 31.58
CA THR A 423 -42.81 -25.14 32.94
C THR A 423 -42.19 -24.16 33.93
N TYR A 424 -41.76 -22.97 33.49
CA TYR A 424 -41.20 -21.94 34.36
C TYR A 424 -42.27 -21.05 35.01
N ASP A 425 -43.43 -20.84 34.35
CA ASP A 425 -44.48 -19.92 34.81
C ASP A 425 -45.16 -20.39 36.13
N ILE A 426 -45.02 -21.67 36.49
CA ILE A 426 -45.51 -22.21 37.77
C ILE A 426 -44.75 -21.68 39.00
N THR A 427 -43.53 -21.15 38.83
CA THR A 427 -42.77 -20.52 39.92
C THR A 427 -42.99 -19.00 40.01
N GLY A 428 -43.70 -18.43 39.03
CA GLY A 428 -43.95 -17.00 38.87
C GLY A 428 -45.10 -16.44 39.72
N ILE A 429 -45.30 -15.12 39.63
CA ILE A 429 -46.35 -14.35 40.34
C ILE A 429 -47.71 -14.45 39.60
N VAL A 430 -47.77 -15.11 38.45
CA VAL A 430 -48.97 -15.22 37.60
C VAL A 430 -49.57 -16.64 37.74
N PRO A 431 -50.76 -16.80 38.35
CA PRO A 431 -51.28 -18.11 38.72
C PRO A 431 -52.22 -18.69 37.64
N SER A 432 -51.93 -18.48 36.36
CA SER A 432 -52.76 -18.99 35.27
C SER A 432 -51.97 -19.87 34.33
N ILE A 433 -52.28 -21.17 34.37
CA ILE A 433 -51.78 -22.17 33.44
C ILE A 433 -52.33 -21.82 32.04
N GLU A 434 -51.46 -21.33 31.16
CA GLU A 434 -51.77 -21.06 29.75
C GLU A 434 -50.98 -22.01 28.85
N PHE A 435 -51.58 -22.37 27.73
CA PHE A 435 -50.87 -23.12 26.70
C PHE A 435 -50.84 -22.29 25.43
N GLU A 436 -49.68 -22.22 24.80
CA GLU A 436 -49.49 -21.55 23.53
C GLU A 436 -49.49 -22.56 22.39
N ASN A 437 -50.02 -22.21 21.22
CA ASN A 437 -49.88 -23.12 20.08
C ASN A 437 -48.41 -23.13 19.64
N LEU A 438 -47.85 -24.32 19.44
CA LEU A 438 -46.44 -24.45 19.04
C LEU A 438 -46.13 -23.67 17.75
N VAL A 439 -47.09 -23.58 16.82
CA VAL A 439 -46.98 -22.82 15.57
C VAL A 439 -46.91 -21.31 15.80
N ASP A 440 -47.56 -20.79 16.84
CA ASP A 440 -47.52 -19.37 17.18
C ASP A 440 -46.15 -19.00 17.80
N VAL A 441 -45.56 -19.93 18.57
CA VAL A 441 -44.24 -19.78 19.22
C VAL A 441 -43.08 -19.94 18.24
N LEU A 442 -43.11 -21.00 17.41
CA LEU A 442 -42.03 -21.37 16.49
C LEU A 442 -42.17 -20.78 15.07
N GLY A 443 -43.31 -20.15 14.77
CA GLY A 443 -43.69 -19.74 13.42
C GLY A 443 -44.12 -20.92 12.54
N PRO A 444 -44.30 -20.70 11.21
CA PRO A 444 -44.84 -21.68 10.27
C PRO A 444 -43.82 -22.79 9.90
N THR A 445 -43.36 -23.52 10.91
CA THR A 445 -42.41 -24.62 10.79
C THR A 445 -43.16 -25.92 11.04
N THR A 446 -43.06 -26.90 10.14
CA THR A 446 -43.50 -28.28 10.41
C THR A 446 -42.49 -28.91 11.35
N VAL A 447 -42.96 -29.34 12.52
CA VAL A 447 -42.15 -29.93 13.59
C VAL A 447 -42.61 -31.37 13.80
N SER A 448 -41.67 -32.30 13.72
CA SER A 448 -41.87 -33.69 14.18
C SER A 448 -41.37 -33.81 15.62
N LEU A 449 -41.99 -34.72 16.37
CA LEU A 449 -41.39 -35.26 17.58
C LEU A 449 -40.13 -36.02 17.15
N ASP A 450 -39.02 -35.85 17.88
CA ASP A 450 -37.70 -36.46 17.62
C ASP A 450 -36.83 -35.75 16.57
N GLU A 451 -36.80 -34.42 16.60
CA GLU A 451 -35.88 -33.62 15.77
C GLU A 451 -35.20 -32.48 16.54
N PHE A 452 -33.91 -32.28 16.25
CA PHE A 452 -33.20 -31.04 16.52
C PHE A 452 -33.32 -30.05 15.35
N PHE A 453 -33.65 -28.80 15.66
CA PHE A 453 -33.70 -27.73 14.67
C PHE A 453 -33.38 -26.37 15.28
N ILE A 454 -33.10 -25.40 14.39
CA ILE A 454 -32.80 -24.03 14.77
C ILE A 454 -33.89 -23.13 14.19
N THR A 455 -34.67 -22.50 15.05
CA THR A 455 -35.74 -21.58 14.64
C THR A 455 -35.84 -20.39 15.58
N THR A 456 -36.80 -19.51 15.33
CA THR A 456 -37.15 -18.44 16.26
C THR A 456 -38.05 -19.00 17.36
N TYR A 457 -37.67 -18.82 18.62
CA TYR A 457 -38.44 -19.11 19.82
C TYR A 457 -38.58 -17.81 20.62
N GLU A 458 -39.80 -17.38 20.91
CA GLU A 458 -40.10 -16.11 21.62
C GLU A 458 -39.39 -14.86 21.04
N GLY A 459 -39.20 -14.82 19.72
CA GLY A 459 -38.56 -13.70 19.03
C GLY A 459 -37.04 -13.74 19.00
N GLU A 460 -36.40 -14.73 19.63
CA GLU A 460 -34.96 -14.98 19.56
C GLU A 460 -34.64 -16.26 18.77
N ARG A 461 -33.47 -16.31 18.14
CA ARG A 461 -33.03 -17.52 17.44
C ARG A 461 -32.50 -18.51 18.48
N SER A 462 -33.05 -19.73 18.49
CA SER A 462 -32.78 -20.72 19.52
C SER A 462 -32.53 -22.10 18.90
N PHE A 463 -31.69 -22.86 19.60
CA PHE A 463 -31.51 -24.29 19.41
C PHE A 463 -32.65 -25.01 20.12
N ILE A 464 -33.33 -25.92 19.42
CA ILE A 464 -34.49 -26.64 19.96
C ILE A 464 -34.33 -28.12 19.66
N ALA A 465 -34.58 -28.96 20.65
CA ALA A 465 -34.72 -30.40 20.51
C ALA A 465 -36.05 -30.84 21.11
N ILE A 466 -36.74 -31.77 20.46
CA ILE A 466 -38.01 -32.32 20.94
C ILE A 466 -37.91 -33.83 20.97
N ALA A 467 -38.33 -34.45 22.07
CA ALA A 467 -38.44 -35.90 22.19
C ALA A 467 -39.84 -36.32 22.62
N GLY A 468 -40.42 -37.31 21.95
CA GLY A 468 -41.71 -37.91 22.34
C GLY A 468 -41.61 -38.79 23.58
N LEU A 469 -42.73 -39.02 24.26
CA LEU A 469 -42.79 -40.00 25.36
C LEU A 469 -42.69 -41.43 24.79
N ASP A 470 -41.82 -42.26 25.38
CA ASP A 470 -41.66 -43.67 25.01
C ASP A 470 -41.35 -44.51 26.26
N THR A 471 -42.16 -45.53 26.49
CA THR A 471 -41.98 -46.54 27.55
C THR A 471 -41.36 -47.84 27.03
N LEU A 472 -40.85 -47.84 25.79
CA LEU A 472 -40.34 -49.01 25.07
C LEU A 472 -41.40 -50.12 24.97
N GLY A 473 -42.68 -49.75 24.85
CA GLY A 473 -43.81 -50.67 24.77
C GLY A 473 -44.31 -51.21 26.11
N HIS A 474 -43.82 -50.70 27.25
CA HIS A 474 -44.29 -51.15 28.56
C HIS A 474 -45.73 -50.71 28.85
N VAL A 475 -46.09 -49.49 28.46
CA VAL A 475 -47.43 -48.93 28.57
C VAL A 475 -47.83 -48.30 27.23
N PRO A 476 -48.48 -49.05 26.32
CA PRO A 476 -48.84 -48.58 24.98
C PRO A 476 -49.70 -47.30 24.97
N ALA A 477 -50.40 -47.01 26.06
CA ALA A 477 -51.20 -45.81 26.21
C ALA A 477 -50.34 -44.54 26.35
N ILE A 478 -49.12 -44.64 26.89
CA ILE A 478 -48.17 -43.52 26.99
C ILE A 478 -47.48 -43.31 25.63
N ASP A 479 -47.03 -44.38 25.00
CA ASP A 479 -46.35 -44.33 23.69
C ASP A 479 -47.25 -43.79 22.56
N ALA A 480 -48.58 -43.83 22.76
CA ALA A 480 -49.57 -43.31 21.83
C ALA A 480 -49.94 -41.84 22.07
N LEU A 481 -49.43 -41.20 23.13
CA LEU A 481 -49.68 -39.80 23.41
C LEU A 481 -48.88 -38.91 22.45
N ASP A 482 -49.51 -37.84 21.98
CA ASP A 482 -48.83 -36.75 21.26
C ASP A 482 -48.18 -35.77 22.24
N TRP A 483 -47.57 -36.32 23.29
CA TRP A 483 -46.85 -35.56 24.30
C TRP A 483 -45.35 -35.62 23.98
N GLY A 484 -44.64 -34.55 24.30
CA GLY A 484 -43.20 -34.49 24.16
C GLY A 484 -42.56 -33.53 25.14
N ILE A 485 -41.26 -33.62 25.25
CA ILE A 485 -40.44 -32.64 25.96
C ILE A 485 -39.71 -31.80 24.94
N LEU A 486 -39.92 -30.48 25.02
CA LEU A 486 -39.21 -29.50 24.21
C LEU A 486 -38.12 -28.90 25.08
N VAL A 487 -36.87 -29.00 24.62
CA VAL A 487 -35.73 -28.36 25.27
C VAL A 487 -35.20 -27.28 24.34
N HIS A 488 -35.01 -26.08 24.85
CA HIS A 488 -34.51 -24.96 24.06
C HIS A 488 -33.38 -24.18 24.73
N GLN A 489 -32.47 -23.65 23.91
CA GLN A 489 -31.39 -22.77 24.37
C GLN A 489 -31.18 -21.64 23.35
N SER A 490 -31.10 -20.39 23.81
CA SER A 490 -30.91 -19.24 22.91
C SER A 490 -29.55 -19.31 22.21
N GLU A 491 -29.47 -18.97 20.92
CA GLU A 491 -28.21 -18.98 20.15
C GLU A 491 -27.17 -18.03 20.75
N ASN A 492 -27.64 -16.91 21.32
CA ASN A 492 -26.79 -15.93 21.99
C ASN A 492 -26.12 -16.49 23.26
N GLU A 493 -26.86 -17.28 24.03
CA GLU A 493 -26.34 -17.94 25.23
C GLU A 493 -25.43 -19.11 24.88
N ALA A 494 -25.90 -19.98 23.99
CA ALA A 494 -25.17 -21.13 23.46
C ALA A 494 -23.80 -20.77 22.87
N LEU A 495 -23.70 -19.65 22.13
CA LEU A 495 -22.45 -19.22 21.47
C LEU A 495 -21.56 -18.29 22.32
N LEU A 496 -21.93 -17.99 23.57
CA LEU A 496 -21.08 -17.24 24.51
C LEU A 496 -19.64 -17.77 24.60
N PRO A 497 -19.39 -19.10 24.66
CA PRO A 497 -18.04 -19.66 24.66
C PRO A 497 -17.24 -19.28 23.42
N VAL A 498 -17.85 -19.35 22.23
CA VAL A 498 -17.21 -18.97 20.95
C VAL A 498 -16.86 -17.49 20.96
N LEU A 499 -17.77 -16.63 21.45
CA LEU A 499 -17.51 -15.19 21.55
C LEU A 499 -16.37 -14.88 22.52
N ARG A 500 -16.31 -15.54 23.68
CA ARG A 500 -15.21 -15.40 24.65
C ARG A 500 -13.87 -15.86 24.05
N GLN A 501 -13.85 -16.99 23.36
CA GLN A 501 -12.67 -17.49 22.68
C GLN A 501 -12.22 -16.57 21.54
N THR A 502 -13.16 -16.05 20.76
CA THR A 502 -12.89 -15.10 19.67
C THR A 502 -12.26 -13.82 20.21
N ARG A 503 -12.80 -13.27 21.31
CA ARG A 503 -12.24 -12.11 22.02
C ARG A 503 -10.80 -12.35 22.46
N ALA A 504 -10.52 -13.48 23.11
CA ALA A 504 -9.16 -13.85 23.52
C ALA A 504 -8.21 -13.98 22.32
N THR A 505 -8.67 -14.61 21.23
CA THR A 505 -7.89 -14.78 20.00
C THR A 505 -7.56 -13.43 19.35
N ILE A 506 -8.51 -12.49 19.32
CA ILE A 506 -8.29 -11.13 18.82
C ILE A 506 -7.22 -10.41 19.66
N LEU A 507 -7.25 -10.51 20.99
CA LEU A 507 -6.22 -9.92 21.86
C LEU A 507 -4.83 -10.49 21.58
N VAL A 508 -4.73 -11.81 21.43
CA VAL A 508 -3.48 -12.48 21.03
C VAL A 508 -3.04 -11.98 19.64
N GLY A 509 -3.97 -11.83 18.70
CA GLY A 509 -3.73 -11.26 17.37
C GLY A 509 -3.14 -9.84 17.44
N PHE A 510 -3.69 -8.96 18.29
CA PHE A 510 -3.12 -7.63 18.52
C PHE A 510 -1.70 -7.69 19.12
N GLY A 511 -1.46 -8.61 20.06
CA GLY A 511 -0.12 -8.86 20.60
C GLY A 511 0.88 -9.27 19.52
N ILE A 512 0.50 -10.21 18.65
CA ILE A 512 1.31 -10.66 17.51
C ILE A 512 1.55 -9.51 16.53
N LEU A 513 0.52 -8.72 16.22
CA LEU A 513 0.64 -7.58 15.31
C LEU A 513 1.59 -6.51 15.86
N ALA A 514 1.49 -6.17 17.14
CA ALA A 514 2.40 -5.23 17.80
C ALA A 514 3.84 -5.73 17.78
N PHE A 515 4.06 -7.00 18.13
CA PHE A 515 5.37 -7.63 18.11
C PHE A 515 5.97 -7.67 16.70
N THR A 516 5.17 -8.06 15.71
CA THR A 516 5.55 -8.07 14.29
C THR A 516 5.90 -6.67 13.81
N THR A 517 5.16 -5.65 14.23
CA THR A 517 5.44 -4.24 13.89
C THR A 517 6.79 -3.79 14.46
N ILE A 518 7.09 -4.15 15.71
CA ILE A 518 8.37 -3.84 16.37
C ILE A 518 9.52 -4.51 15.62
N ILE A 519 9.40 -5.80 15.33
CA ILE A 519 10.41 -6.55 14.56
C ILE A 519 10.58 -5.95 13.16
N ALA A 520 9.48 -5.70 12.44
CA ALA A 520 9.51 -5.13 11.11
C ALA A 520 10.19 -3.75 11.11
N ALA A 521 9.90 -2.90 12.10
CA ALA A 521 10.53 -1.60 12.24
C ALA A 521 12.03 -1.70 12.57
N TYR A 522 12.43 -2.69 13.38
CA TYR A 522 13.82 -2.98 13.71
C TYR A 522 14.59 -3.45 12.47
N VAL A 523 14.10 -4.49 11.78
CA VAL A 523 14.73 -5.05 10.56
C VAL A 523 14.76 -4.02 9.43
N ALA A 524 13.67 -3.29 9.21
CA ALA A 524 13.65 -2.20 8.22
C ALA A 524 14.65 -1.09 8.57
N GLY A 525 14.91 -0.87 9.87
CA GLY A 525 15.95 0.05 10.35
C GLY A 525 17.37 -0.46 10.08
N LEU A 526 17.61 -1.77 10.24
CA LEU A 526 18.90 -2.41 9.94
C LEU A 526 19.26 -2.30 8.45
N ILE A 527 18.28 -2.49 7.56
CA ILE A 527 18.51 -2.50 6.11
C ILE A 527 18.51 -1.09 5.51
N ALA A 528 17.50 -0.26 5.83
CA ALA A 528 17.33 1.00 5.13
C ALA A 528 18.32 2.09 5.56
N ARG A 529 18.74 2.12 6.84
CA ARG A 529 19.63 3.20 7.33
C ARG A 529 21.00 3.21 6.64
N PRO A 530 21.73 2.10 6.49
CA PRO A 530 23.02 2.10 5.78
C PRO A 530 22.88 2.52 4.32
N ILE A 531 21.84 2.07 3.62
CA ILE A 531 21.59 2.41 2.20
C ILE A 531 21.33 3.91 2.04
N VAL A 532 20.52 4.51 2.91
CA VAL A 532 20.25 5.96 2.89
C VAL A 532 21.53 6.75 3.15
N ARG A 533 22.35 6.38 4.16
CA ARG A 533 23.63 7.04 4.43
C ARG A 533 24.60 6.94 3.25
N LEU A 534 24.71 5.76 2.63
CA LEU A 534 25.52 5.56 1.43
C LEU A 534 25.06 6.45 0.28
N THR A 535 23.75 6.60 0.12
CA THR A 535 23.15 7.47 -0.92
C THR A 535 23.47 8.94 -0.64
N GLU A 536 23.39 9.39 0.61
CA GLU A 536 23.80 10.75 1.03
C GLU A 536 25.28 11.00 0.75
N THR A 537 26.18 10.06 1.08
CA THR A 537 27.60 10.15 0.75
C THR A 537 27.83 10.20 -0.76
N ALA A 538 27.12 9.38 -1.54
CA ALA A 538 27.22 9.39 -3.00
C ALA A 538 26.81 10.75 -3.60
N VAL A 539 25.76 11.38 -3.05
CA VAL A 539 25.34 12.73 -3.46
C VAL A 539 26.40 13.78 -3.11
N GLN A 540 27.07 13.66 -1.96
CA GLN A 540 28.19 14.56 -1.59
C GLN A 540 29.39 14.43 -2.55
N VAL A 541 29.78 13.20 -2.88
CA VAL A 541 30.86 12.92 -3.85
C VAL A 541 30.50 13.46 -5.23
N ALA A 542 29.26 13.26 -5.69
CA ALA A 542 28.78 13.82 -6.95
C ALA A 542 28.72 15.36 -6.94
N GLY A 543 28.54 15.96 -5.77
CA GLY A 543 28.61 17.42 -5.54
C GLY A 543 30.03 17.99 -5.53
N GLY A 544 31.07 17.16 -5.68
CA GLY A 544 32.47 17.56 -5.77
C GLY A 544 33.30 17.29 -4.52
N ASP A 545 32.71 16.84 -3.41
CA ASP A 545 33.46 16.45 -2.22
C ASP A 545 33.96 15.00 -2.35
N LEU A 546 35.10 14.83 -3.00
CA LEU A 546 35.75 13.52 -3.14
C LEU A 546 36.38 12.99 -1.84
N THR A 547 36.32 13.75 -0.74
CA THR A 547 36.84 13.31 0.57
C THR A 547 35.81 12.56 1.39
N ALA A 548 34.52 12.72 1.07
CA ALA A 548 33.44 11.99 1.72
C ALA A 548 33.65 10.47 1.61
N ARG A 549 33.40 9.75 2.71
CA ARG A 549 33.55 8.29 2.80
C ARG A 549 32.30 7.68 3.42
N ALA A 550 31.87 6.55 2.87
CA ALA A 550 30.78 5.78 3.42
C ALA A 550 31.30 4.87 4.55
N GLU A 551 30.67 4.92 5.72
CA GLU A 551 31.03 4.05 6.85
C GLU A 551 30.59 2.59 6.61
N ALA A 552 31.56 1.67 6.50
CA ALA A 552 31.30 0.23 6.42
C ALA A 552 31.06 -0.34 7.83
N THR A 553 29.84 -0.15 8.35
CA THR A 553 29.47 -0.54 9.72
C THR A 553 29.16 -2.03 9.89
N THR A 554 28.82 -2.72 8.81
CA THR A 554 28.48 -4.15 8.76
C THR A 554 29.50 -4.94 7.91
N SER A 555 29.59 -6.25 8.13
CA SER A 555 30.44 -7.17 7.35
C SER A 555 29.66 -7.96 6.29
N ASP A 556 28.44 -7.51 5.98
CA ASP A 556 27.52 -8.08 4.98
C ASP A 556 27.70 -7.39 3.61
N GLU A 557 26.77 -7.63 2.68
CA GLU A 557 26.76 -7.03 1.35
C GLU A 557 26.70 -5.50 1.39
N MET A 558 26.07 -4.91 2.40
CA MET A 558 26.07 -3.45 2.58
C MET A 558 27.45 -2.93 2.96
N GLY A 559 28.18 -3.68 3.79
CA GLY A 559 29.59 -3.42 4.10
C GLY A 559 30.49 -3.46 2.87
N VAL A 560 30.35 -4.52 2.06
CA VAL A 560 31.09 -4.69 0.80
C VAL A 560 30.77 -3.55 -0.18
N LEU A 561 29.50 -3.15 -0.28
CA LEU A 561 29.09 -2.04 -1.15
C LEU A 561 29.71 -0.71 -0.71
N SER A 562 29.71 -0.39 0.59
CA SER A 562 30.39 0.79 1.12
C SER A 562 31.90 0.78 0.86
N ALA A 563 32.56 -0.37 1.03
CA ALA A 563 33.99 -0.51 0.74
C ALA A 563 34.30 -0.32 -0.75
N SER A 564 33.46 -0.88 -1.62
CA SER A 564 33.58 -0.76 -3.09
C SER A 564 33.36 0.69 -3.54
N PHE A 565 32.36 1.36 -2.96
CA PHE A 565 32.12 2.78 -3.19
C PHE A 565 33.34 3.63 -2.80
N ASN A 566 33.89 3.43 -1.60
CA ASN A 566 35.09 4.14 -1.14
C ASN A 566 36.30 3.91 -2.06
N THR A 567 36.46 2.69 -2.57
CA THR A 567 37.52 2.35 -3.53
C THR A 567 37.36 3.15 -4.84
N MET A 568 36.14 3.20 -5.39
CA MET A 568 35.87 4.02 -6.59
C MET A 568 36.13 5.50 -6.35
N THR A 569 35.70 6.05 -5.19
CA THR A 569 35.96 7.46 -4.85
C THR A 569 37.46 7.75 -4.71
N GLN A 570 38.24 6.80 -4.17
CA GLN A 570 39.69 6.93 -4.06
C GLN A 570 40.37 6.92 -5.44
N GLU A 571 39.97 6.04 -6.35
CA GLU A 571 40.47 6.03 -7.73
C GLU A 571 40.11 7.33 -8.47
N LEU A 572 38.87 7.82 -8.29
CA LEU A 572 38.44 9.09 -8.86
C LEU A 572 39.29 10.26 -8.35
N GLN A 573 39.52 10.32 -7.03
CA GLN A 573 40.37 11.34 -6.41
C GLN A 573 41.80 11.30 -6.97
N ARG A 574 42.39 10.10 -7.13
CA ARG A 574 43.72 9.93 -7.74
C ARG A 574 43.72 10.42 -9.19
N SER A 575 42.73 10.03 -9.99
CA SER A 575 42.66 10.42 -11.41
C SER A 575 42.52 11.93 -11.58
N VAL A 576 41.75 12.61 -10.73
CA VAL A 576 41.62 14.07 -10.75
C VAL A 576 42.97 14.73 -10.45
N GLN A 577 43.67 14.28 -9.40
CA GLN A 577 45.00 14.81 -9.04
C GLN A 577 46.04 14.60 -10.16
N GLU A 578 46.06 13.42 -10.79
CA GLU A 578 46.95 13.15 -11.93
C GLU A 578 46.64 14.05 -13.13
N LEU A 579 45.36 14.32 -13.39
CA LEU A 579 44.94 15.20 -14.47
C LEU A 579 45.34 16.66 -14.20
N GLU A 580 45.18 17.14 -12.96
CA GLU A 580 45.60 18.47 -12.54
C GLU A 580 47.12 18.67 -12.72
N LEU A 581 47.92 17.68 -12.32
CA LEU A 581 49.37 17.69 -12.54
C LEU A 581 49.72 17.78 -14.03
N ARG A 582 49.09 16.94 -14.86
CA ARG A 582 49.35 16.94 -16.32
C ARG A 582 48.94 18.25 -16.98
N VAL A 583 47.84 18.86 -16.54
CA VAL A 583 47.41 20.18 -17.02
C VAL A 583 48.41 21.27 -16.60
N ALA A 584 48.90 21.24 -15.35
CA ALA A 584 49.89 22.18 -14.85
C ALA A 584 51.22 22.09 -15.64
N GLU A 585 51.73 20.89 -15.90
CA GLU A 585 52.94 20.68 -16.69
C GLU A 585 52.80 21.22 -18.12
N ARG A 586 51.67 20.94 -18.79
CA ARG A 586 51.44 21.40 -20.16
C ARG A 586 51.25 22.91 -20.25
N THR A 587 50.63 23.51 -19.23
CA THR A 587 50.47 24.97 -19.13
C THR A 587 51.85 25.64 -19.02
N ARG A 588 52.72 25.10 -18.16
CA ARG A 588 54.09 25.63 -17.96
C ARG A 588 54.94 25.55 -19.24
N ALA A 589 54.84 24.46 -19.99
CA ALA A 589 55.57 24.30 -21.25
C ALA A 589 55.12 25.32 -22.33
N LEU A 590 53.81 25.58 -22.42
CA LEU A 590 53.27 26.59 -23.35
C LEU A 590 53.71 28.01 -22.99
N ASP A 591 53.70 28.37 -21.70
CA ASP A 591 54.13 29.69 -21.23
C ASP A 591 55.60 29.99 -21.58
N LEU A 592 56.50 29.02 -21.37
CA LEU A 592 57.91 29.17 -21.70
C LEU A 592 58.12 29.34 -23.21
N SER A 593 57.43 28.55 -24.03
CA SER A 593 57.48 28.66 -25.49
C SER A 593 56.98 30.04 -25.97
N ALA A 594 55.91 30.56 -25.38
CA ALA A 594 55.37 31.87 -25.73
C ALA A 594 56.30 33.03 -25.31
N GLN A 595 57.03 32.89 -24.20
CA GLN A 595 57.97 33.89 -23.72
C GLN A 595 59.19 34.03 -24.64
N VAL A 596 59.82 32.92 -25.04
CA VAL A 596 60.97 32.92 -25.96
C VAL A 596 60.58 33.55 -27.30
N GLY A 597 59.42 33.16 -27.82
CA GLY A 597 58.87 33.69 -29.05
C GLY A 597 58.68 35.22 -29.08
N ARG A 598 58.07 35.80 -28.04
CA ARG A 598 57.87 37.27 -27.94
C ARG A 598 59.19 38.04 -27.93
N LYS A 599 60.20 37.56 -27.20
CA LYS A 599 61.50 38.23 -27.08
C LYS A 599 62.22 38.34 -28.43
N LEU A 600 62.06 37.34 -29.29
CA LEU A 600 62.72 37.28 -30.59
C LEU A 600 62.03 38.16 -31.65
N THR A 601 60.71 38.32 -31.60
CA THR A 601 59.96 39.11 -32.60
C THR A 601 60.29 40.62 -32.62
N THR A 602 60.97 41.15 -31.61
CA THR A 602 61.32 42.59 -31.52
C THR A 602 62.68 42.94 -32.14
N ILE A 603 63.49 41.95 -32.52
CA ILE A 603 64.83 42.16 -33.07
C ILE A 603 64.74 42.26 -34.60
N LEU A 604 65.11 43.41 -35.16
CA LEU A 604 65.01 43.70 -36.61
C LEU A 604 66.32 43.50 -37.39
N ASP A 605 67.43 43.25 -36.68
CA ASP A 605 68.71 42.90 -37.29
C ASP A 605 68.83 41.38 -37.38
N THR A 606 69.07 40.87 -38.58
CA THR A 606 69.06 39.42 -38.87
C THR A 606 70.11 38.67 -38.05
N ASP A 607 71.32 39.20 -37.92
CA ASP A 607 72.42 38.51 -37.24
C ASP A 607 72.23 38.57 -35.71
N GLN A 608 71.75 39.69 -35.17
CA GLN A 608 71.39 39.80 -33.75
C GLN A 608 70.21 38.89 -33.38
N LEU A 609 69.20 38.77 -34.26
CA LEU A 609 68.05 37.89 -34.05
C LEU A 609 68.48 36.43 -33.95
N LEU A 610 69.32 35.98 -34.88
CA LEU A 610 69.78 34.60 -34.93
C LEU A 610 70.72 34.27 -33.77
N GLN A 611 71.56 35.21 -33.35
CA GLN A 611 72.40 35.02 -32.18
C GLN A 611 71.58 34.94 -30.88
N ALA A 612 70.60 35.84 -30.70
CA ALA A 612 69.70 35.78 -29.56
C ALA A 612 68.88 34.48 -29.54
N LEU A 613 68.43 34.00 -30.70
CA LEU A 613 67.70 32.74 -30.82
C LEU A 613 68.52 31.53 -30.33
N VAL A 614 69.77 31.39 -30.77
CA VAL A 614 70.59 30.24 -30.36
C VAL A 614 70.95 30.28 -28.88
N GLU A 615 71.20 31.47 -28.32
CA GLU A 615 71.51 31.65 -26.90
C GLU A 615 70.29 31.38 -26.00
N GLU A 616 69.11 31.88 -26.38
CA GLU A 616 67.87 31.65 -25.64
C GLU A 616 67.45 30.19 -25.70
N LEU A 617 67.55 29.53 -26.86
CA LEU A 617 67.25 28.11 -26.98
C LEU A 617 68.22 27.25 -26.16
N GLN A 618 69.52 27.56 -26.18
CA GLN A 618 70.51 26.82 -25.40
C GLN A 618 70.26 27.00 -23.90
N SER A 619 70.02 28.23 -23.44
CA SER A 619 69.86 28.55 -22.01
C SER A 619 68.52 28.09 -21.44
N ALA A 620 67.40 28.32 -22.15
CA ALA A 620 66.07 28.04 -21.64
C ALA A 620 65.73 26.54 -21.58
N PHE A 621 66.29 25.75 -22.49
CA PHE A 621 66.01 24.32 -22.61
C PHE A 621 67.21 23.43 -22.26
N GLY A 622 68.37 24.01 -21.97
CA GLY A 622 69.56 23.27 -21.54
C GLY A 622 70.19 22.41 -22.64
N TYR A 623 69.96 22.74 -23.91
CA TYR A 623 70.53 21.97 -25.02
C TYR A 623 72.06 22.08 -25.04
N TYR A 624 72.71 21.00 -25.46
CA TYR A 624 74.17 20.96 -25.57
C TYR A 624 74.68 22.01 -26.57
N HIS A 625 74.03 22.11 -27.74
CA HIS A 625 74.39 23.10 -28.77
C HIS A 625 73.22 23.43 -29.70
N VAL A 626 73.12 24.68 -30.14
CA VAL A 626 72.08 25.17 -31.06
C VAL A 626 72.71 25.98 -32.18
N GLN A 627 72.26 25.74 -33.41
CA GLN A 627 72.73 26.41 -34.61
C GLN A 627 71.55 26.82 -35.49
N VAL A 628 71.73 27.88 -36.27
CA VAL A 628 70.76 28.27 -37.29
C VAL A 628 71.48 28.48 -38.61
N TYR A 629 71.00 27.76 -39.61
CA TYR A 629 71.44 27.87 -40.97
C TYR A 629 70.40 28.64 -41.78
N LEU A 630 70.80 29.67 -42.51
CA LEU A 630 69.93 30.34 -43.48
C LEU A 630 70.23 29.85 -44.89
N ARG A 631 69.18 29.76 -45.72
CA ARG A 631 69.33 29.46 -47.14
C ARG A 631 69.82 30.69 -47.91
N GLU A 632 70.87 30.52 -48.70
CA GLU A 632 71.42 31.58 -49.55
C GLU A 632 70.66 31.64 -50.89
N GLY A 633 69.71 32.58 -51.01
CA GLY A 633 68.94 32.79 -52.24
C GLY A 633 68.22 31.52 -52.75
N HIS A 634 68.25 31.29 -54.07
CA HIS A 634 67.77 30.05 -54.69
C HIS A 634 68.83 28.95 -54.77
N THR A 635 69.98 29.12 -54.12
CA THR A 635 71.05 28.12 -54.17
C THR A 635 70.71 26.90 -53.31
N ASN A 636 71.46 25.82 -53.53
CA ASN A 636 71.39 24.60 -52.71
C ASN A 636 72.29 24.67 -51.46
N ARG A 637 72.65 25.87 -50.99
CA ARG A 637 73.56 26.07 -49.85
C ARG A 637 72.83 26.63 -48.64
N LEU A 638 73.12 26.04 -47.48
CA LEU A 638 72.71 26.47 -46.15
C LEU A 638 73.94 27.05 -45.46
N MET A 639 73.89 28.34 -45.12
CA MET A 639 74.99 29.04 -44.46
C MET A 639 74.71 29.16 -42.98
N LEU A 640 75.68 28.80 -42.15
CA LEU A 640 75.59 29.02 -40.71
C LEU A 640 75.55 30.53 -40.42
N ARG A 641 74.50 30.99 -39.74
CA ARG A 641 74.27 32.43 -39.44
C ARG A 641 73.99 32.71 -37.96
N GLY A 642 73.71 31.68 -37.16
CA GLY A 642 73.73 31.76 -35.69
C GLY A 642 74.26 30.45 -35.12
N SER A 643 75.05 30.51 -34.04
CA SER A 643 75.51 29.32 -33.34
C SER A 643 75.86 29.63 -31.90
N SER A 644 75.44 28.76 -30.98
CA SER A 644 75.65 28.96 -29.54
C SER A 644 77.09 28.68 -29.10
N GLY A 645 77.56 29.37 -28.05
CA GLY A 645 78.83 29.11 -27.37
C GLY A 645 80.12 29.37 -28.18
N GLU A 646 81.28 29.15 -27.54
CA GLU A 646 82.61 29.41 -28.14
C GLU A 646 82.88 28.55 -29.39
N VAL A 647 82.35 27.32 -29.42
CA VAL A 647 82.43 26.44 -30.59
C VAL A 647 81.67 27.03 -31.77
N GLY A 648 80.49 27.60 -31.51
CA GLY A 648 79.68 28.24 -32.54
C GLY A 648 80.37 29.43 -33.18
N GLN A 649 81.08 30.24 -32.39
CA GLN A 649 81.82 31.39 -32.89
C GLN A 649 82.94 30.97 -33.86
N LYS A 650 83.68 29.90 -33.54
CA LYS A 650 84.70 29.32 -34.45
C LYS A 650 84.09 28.80 -35.77
N LEU A 651 82.87 28.26 -35.73
CA LEU A 651 82.17 27.78 -36.92
C LEU A 651 81.64 28.93 -37.79
N LEU A 652 81.20 30.02 -37.18
CA LEU A 652 80.78 31.24 -37.87
C LEU A 652 81.96 31.92 -38.58
N GLU A 653 83.12 32.07 -37.92
CA GLU A 653 84.34 32.66 -38.49
C GLU A 653 84.86 31.90 -39.72
N ARG A 654 84.66 30.58 -39.75
CA ARG A 654 85.04 29.71 -40.88
C ARG A 654 84.06 29.77 -42.06
N GLY A 655 82.93 30.47 -41.92
CA GLY A 655 81.89 30.51 -42.93
C GLY A 655 81.30 29.12 -43.23
N HIS A 656 81.04 28.33 -42.20
CA HIS A 656 80.59 26.94 -42.36
C HIS A 656 79.29 26.84 -43.19
N THR A 657 79.31 26.01 -44.23
CA THR A 657 78.15 25.80 -45.13
C THR A 657 77.83 24.33 -45.31
N LEU A 658 76.55 24.02 -45.48
CA LEU A 658 76.02 22.69 -45.76
C LEU A 658 75.25 22.69 -47.08
N LEU A 659 75.15 21.53 -47.74
CA LEU A 659 74.31 21.36 -48.94
C LEU A 659 72.90 20.89 -48.56
N LEU A 660 71.90 21.36 -49.30
CA LEU A 660 70.54 20.82 -49.25
C LEU A 660 70.55 19.31 -49.54
N GLY A 661 69.87 18.53 -48.68
CA GLY A 661 69.86 17.07 -48.71
C GLY A 661 71.07 16.39 -48.05
N GLN A 662 72.09 17.13 -47.62
CA GLN A 662 73.27 16.58 -46.95
C GLN A 662 73.14 16.65 -45.43
N GLY A 663 73.33 15.52 -44.77
CA GLY A 663 73.27 15.44 -43.31
C GLY A 663 71.85 15.58 -42.75
N ILE A 664 71.71 15.55 -41.43
CA ILE A 664 70.42 15.67 -40.74
C ILE A 664 69.80 17.05 -41.03
N VAL A 665 70.58 18.13 -40.91
CA VAL A 665 70.17 19.51 -41.22
C VAL A 665 69.74 19.68 -42.68
N GLY A 666 70.53 19.19 -43.64
CA GLY A 666 70.20 19.32 -45.06
C GLY A 666 69.01 18.45 -45.47
N GLN A 667 68.79 17.29 -44.83
CA GLN A 667 67.61 16.46 -45.06
C GLN A 667 66.33 17.12 -44.52
N ALA A 668 66.37 17.71 -43.33
CA ALA A 668 65.25 18.48 -42.78
C ALA A 668 64.90 19.67 -43.70
N ALA A 669 65.92 20.37 -44.21
CA ALA A 669 65.76 21.43 -45.20
C ALA A 669 65.10 20.93 -46.51
N ALA A 670 65.57 19.81 -47.05
CA ALA A 670 65.09 19.28 -48.33
C ALA A 670 63.65 18.75 -48.25
N ARG A 671 63.27 18.18 -47.09
CA ARG A 671 61.93 17.64 -46.84
C ARG A 671 60.95 18.70 -46.33
N MET A 672 61.45 19.85 -45.87
CA MET A 672 60.67 20.86 -45.15
C MET A 672 59.86 20.26 -44.00
N ALA A 673 60.44 19.28 -43.31
CA ALA A 673 59.86 18.63 -42.16
C ALA A 673 60.93 18.47 -41.08
N ALA A 674 60.54 18.60 -39.82
CA ALA A 674 61.46 18.37 -38.71
C ALA A 674 61.98 16.93 -38.73
N LEU A 675 63.26 16.77 -38.43
CA LEU A 675 63.92 15.48 -38.34
C LEU A 675 64.59 15.38 -36.97
N VAL A 676 64.14 14.43 -36.16
CA VAL A 676 64.76 14.11 -34.87
C VAL A 676 65.49 12.77 -34.98
N VAL A 677 66.75 12.76 -34.56
CA VAL A 677 67.61 11.58 -34.50
C VAL A 677 67.97 11.36 -33.03
N PRO A 678 67.31 10.40 -32.35
CA PRO A 678 67.52 10.17 -30.92
C PRO A 678 68.90 9.59 -30.60
N ASP A 679 69.54 8.89 -31.56
CA ASP A 679 70.90 8.38 -31.44
C ASP A 679 71.66 8.59 -32.76
N VAL A 680 72.53 9.59 -32.80
CA VAL A 680 73.30 9.93 -34.00
C VAL A 680 74.36 8.89 -34.35
N SER A 681 74.87 8.14 -33.36
CA SER A 681 75.92 7.13 -33.57
C SER A 681 75.45 5.95 -34.44
N ARG A 682 74.13 5.77 -34.54
CA ARG A 682 73.47 4.71 -35.31
C ARG A 682 72.83 5.20 -36.59
N ASN A 683 72.96 6.48 -36.92
CA ASN A 683 72.29 7.09 -38.07
C ASN A 683 73.26 7.36 -39.22
N SER A 684 73.00 6.78 -40.39
CA SER A 684 73.85 6.94 -41.58
C SER A 684 73.85 8.36 -42.17
N MET A 685 72.92 9.22 -41.75
CA MET A 685 72.85 10.63 -42.16
C MET A 685 73.69 11.55 -41.27
N TRP A 686 74.24 11.06 -40.16
CA TRP A 686 75.02 11.89 -39.26
C TRP A 686 76.43 12.13 -39.81
N PHE A 687 76.83 13.40 -39.84
CA PHE A 687 78.20 13.81 -40.18
C PHE A 687 78.83 14.43 -38.92
N PRO A 688 79.78 13.75 -38.26
CA PRO A 688 80.38 14.28 -37.04
C PRO A 688 81.15 15.56 -37.32
N ASN A 689 80.92 16.58 -36.50
CA ASN A 689 81.70 17.81 -36.51
C ASN A 689 82.82 17.69 -35.46
N GLU A 690 84.07 17.88 -35.88
CA GLU A 690 85.24 17.78 -35.00
C GLU A 690 85.15 18.69 -33.76
N LEU A 691 84.42 19.80 -33.87
CA LEU A 691 84.24 20.76 -32.77
C LEU A 691 83.07 20.40 -31.83
N LEU A 692 82.24 19.41 -32.17
CA LEU A 692 81.09 18.94 -31.39
C LEU A 692 81.15 17.40 -31.18
N PRO A 693 82.21 16.87 -30.52
CA PRO A 693 82.45 15.43 -30.41
C PRO A 693 81.46 14.71 -29.47
N SER A 694 80.80 15.46 -28.59
CA SER A 694 79.89 14.89 -27.59
C SER A 694 78.47 14.70 -28.10
N THR A 695 78.14 15.09 -29.33
CA THR A 695 76.77 14.94 -29.87
C THR A 695 76.34 13.47 -29.87
N ARG A 696 75.17 13.21 -29.28
CA ARG A 696 74.52 11.89 -29.16
C ARG A 696 73.10 11.88 -29.70
N ALA A 697 72.40 13.02 -29.67
CA ALA A 697 71.12 13.21 -30.36
C ALA A 697 71.17 14.54 -31.15
N GLU A 698 70.45 14.60 -32.27
CA GLU A 698 70.39 15.79 -33.12
C GLU A 698 68.97 15.96 -33.68
N MET A 699 68.48 17.20 -33.68
CA MET A 699 67.19 17.56 -34.23
C MET A 699 67.34 18.78 -35.12
N ALA A 700 66.85 18.65 -36.35
CA ALA A 700 66.83 19.73 -37.32
C ALA A 700 65.38 20.12 -37.62
N VAL A 701 65.03 21.38 -37.37
CA VAL A 701 63.69 21.93 -37.56
C VAL A 701 63.73 23.03 -38.64
N PRO A 702 63.00 22.88 -39.75
CA PRO A 702 63.00 23.88 -40.82
C PRO A 702 62.29 25.17 -40.37
N ILE A 703 62.83 26.30 -40.82
CA ILE A 703 62.22 27.62 -40.68
C ILE A 703 61.56 27.94 -42.02
N THR A 704 60.23 27.93 -42.06
CA THR A 704 59.45 28.11 -43.30
C THR A 704 58.45 29.25 -43.18
N VAL A 705 58.27 30.00 -44.27
CA VAL A 705 57.16 30.96 -44.44
C VAL A 705 56.38 30.56 -45.67
N GLY A 706 55.13 30.12 -45.49
CA GLY A 706 54.38 29.46 -46.57
C GLY A 706 55.14 28.24 -47.09
N GLU A 707 55.31 28.14 -48.41
CA GLU A 707 56.10 27.08 -49.06
C GLU A 707 57.60 27.41 -49.19
N GLN A 708 58.07 28.52 -48.61
CA GLN A 708 59.45 28.97 -48.74
C GLN A 708 60.29 28.60 -47.52
N LEU A 709 61.32 27.76 -47.75
CA LEU A 709 62.38 27.49 -46.76
C LEU A 709 63.29 28.72 -46.58
N MET A 710 63.29 29.28 -45.38
CA MET A 710 64.17 30.37 -44.97
C MET A 710 65.50 29.86 -44.39
N GLY A 711 65.46 28.73 -43.67
CA GLY A 711 66.59 28.18 -42.94
C GLY A 711 66.25 26.92 -42.16
N VAL A 712 67.15 26.47 -41.30
CA VAL A 712 66.96 25.33 -40.39
C VAL A 712 67.59 25.66 -39.04
N ILE A 713 66.85 25.39 -37.96
CA ILE A 713 67.38 25.35 -36.59
C ILE A 713 67.90 23.93 -36.37
N ASP A 714 69.17 23.81 -36.04
CA ASP A 714 69.81 22.57 -35.64
C ASP A 714 70.05 22.57 -34.13
N ILE A 715 69.70 21.48 -33.46
CA ILE A 715 69.82 21.32 -32.01
C ILE A 715 70.49 19.99 -31.73
N GLN A 716 71.54 20.01 -30.92
CA GLN A 716 72.31 18.84 -30.55
C GLN A 716 72.23 18.64 -29.04
N HIS A 717 72.20 17.37 -28.62
CA HIS A 717 72.26 16.94 -27.23
C HIS A 717 73.39 15.92 -27.05
N ASP A 718 74.04 15.96 -25.89
CA ASP A 718 75.09 15.03 -25.47
C ASP A 718 74.57 13.70 -24.86
N LEU A 719 73.25 13.49 -24.83
CA LEU A 719 72.59 12.27 -24.35
C LEU A 719 71.81 11.58 -25.47
N VAL A 720 71.90 10.25 -25.52
CA VAL A 720 71.04 9.43 -26.38
C VAL A 720 69.59 9.56 -25.89
N ASN A 721 68.65 9.75 -26.81
CA ASN A 721 67.25 10.11 -26.55
C ASN A 721 67.07 11.42 -25.75
N GLY A 722 68.07 12.31 -25.74
CA GLY A 722 67.99 13.60 -25.08
C GLY A 722 67.03 14.61 -25.75
N LEU A 723 66.49 14.29 -26.92
CA LEU A 723 65.54 15.10 -27.67
C LEU A 723 64.26 14.31 -27.92
N THR A 724 63.12 14.84 -27.48
CA THR A 724 61.80 14.20 -27.52
C THR A 724 60.89 14.82 -28.59
N ASN A 725 59.79 14.14 -28.92
CA ASN A 725 58.76 14.72 -29.80
C ASN A 725 58.10 15.99 -29.23
N GLN A 726 58.11 16.16 -27.91
CA GLN A 726 57.64 17.39 -27.28
C GLN A 726 58.59 18.56 -27.59
N ASP A 727 59.90 18.31 -27.59
CA ASP A 727 60.91 19.30 -27.97
C ASP A 727 60.77 19.71 -29.44
N VAL A 728 60.49 18.74 -30.33
CA VAL A 728 60.17 19.02 -31.75
C VAL A 728 59.02 20.01 -31.86
N SER A 729 57.88 19.74 -31.21
CA SER A 729 56.70 20.61 -31.29
C SER A 729 56.94 22.01 -30.72
N THR A 730 57.69 22.10 -29.62
CA THR A 730 58.10 23.38 -29.03
C THR A 730 59.02 24.16 -29.98
N VAL A 731 60.03 23.50 -30.57
CA VAL A 731 60.98 24.15 -31.46
C VAL A 731 60.37 24.49 -32.82
N GLU A 732 59.43 23.70 -33.35
CA GLU A 732 58.62 24.05 -34.52
C GLU A 732 57.80 25.32 -34.28
N SER A 733 57.18 25.45 -33.10
CA SER A 733 56.44 26.65 -32.71
C SER A 733 57.35 27.88 -32.61
N ILE A 734 58.58 27.70 -32.11
CA ILE A 734 59.60 28.76 -32.09
C ILE A 734 60.09 29.08 -33.51
N ALA A 735 60.33 28.07 -34.35
CA ALA A 735 60.77 28.22 -35.73
C ALA A 735 59.75 29.01 -36.57
N ALA A 736 58.45 28.79 -36.37
CA ALA A 736 57.40 29.58 -37.02
C ALA A 736 57.45 31.07 -36.62
N GLN A 737 57.70 31.36 -35.34
CA GLN A 737 57.85 32.73 -34.85
C GLN A 737 59.13 33.39 -35.37
N VAL A 738 60.23 32.64 -35.41
CA VAL A 738 61.51 33.07 -36.01
C VAL A 738 61.36 33.33 -37.50
N ALA A 739 60.60 32.50 -38.22
CA ALA A 739 60.33 32.69 -39.64
C ALA A 739 59.66 34.05 -39.89
N THR A 740 58.70 34.42 -39.03
CA THR A 740 58.03 35.72 -39.07
C THR A 740 59.00 36.86 -38.74
N ALA A 741 59.82 36.71 -37.70
CA ALA A 741 60.82 37.71 -37.32
C ALA A 741 61.87 37.94 -38.41
N LEU A 742 62.37 36.87 -39.05
CA LEU A 742 63.29 36.93 -40.19
C LEU A 742 62.65 37.59 -41.41
N GLN A 743 61.37 37.32 -41.68
CA GLN A 743 60.63 38.00 -42.74
C GLN A 743 60.50 39.50 -42.45
N ASN A 744 60.22 39.88 -41.21
CA ASN A 744 60.16 41.28 -40.77
C ASN A 744 61.53 41.96 -40.89
N ALA A 745 62.60 41.34 -40.39
CA ALA A 745 63.97 41.86 -40.49
C ALA A 745 64.38 42.10 -41.95
N ARG A 746 64.16 41.10 -42.84
CA ARG A 746 64.43 41.25 -44.28
C ARG A 746 63.58 42.34 -44.93
N SER A 747 62.32 42.47 -44.55
CA SER A 747 61.43 43.50 -45.09
C SER A 747 61.88 44.90 -44.64
N TYR A 748 62.31 45.02 -43.39
CA TYR A 748 62.88 46.24 -42.83
C TYR A 748 64.21 46.61 -43.51
N GLU A 749 65.12 45.66 -43.72
CA GLU A 749 66.38 45.88 -44.44
C GLU A 749 66.13 46.35 -45.89
N ARG A 750 65.18 45.72 -46.59
CA ARG A 750 64.78 46.15 -47.95
C ARG A 750 64.19 47.56 -47.95
N ALA A 751 63.26 47.85 -47.05
CA ALA A 751 62.67 49.18 -46.91
C ALA A 751 63.76 50.24 -46.58
N ARG A 752 64.70 49.91 -45.68
CA ARG A 752 65.83 50.77 -45.34
C ARG A 752 66.77 50.99 -46.53
N SER A 753 67.10 49.94 -47.28
CA SER A 753 67.93 50.04 -48.47
C SER A 753 67.26 50.87 -49.56
N GLN A 754 65.95 50.70 -49.76
CA GLN A 754 65.17 51.47 -50.73
C GLN A 754 65.10 52.95 -50.31
N ALA A 755 64.82 53.24 -49.05
CA ALA A 755 64.82 54.61 -48.53
C ALA A 755 66.20 55.27 -48.66
N ALA A 756 67.29 54.53 -48.41
CA ALA A 756 68.66 55.02 -48.60
C ALA A 756 68.95 55.32 -50.08
N GLN A 757 68.47 54.47 -51.00
CA GLN A 757 68.59 54.69 -52.43
C GLN A 757 67.79 55.92 -52.89
N GLU A 758 66.55 56.08 -52.43
CA GLU A 758 65.70 57.25 -52.73
C GLU A 758 66.30 58.54 -52.16
N ALA A 759 66.81 58.51 -50.93
CA ALA A 759 67.50 59.65 -50.33
C ALA A 759 68.73 60.08 -51.14
N LEU A 760 69.53 59.11 -51.59
CA LEU A 760 70.69 59.36 -52.46
C LEU A 760 70.26 59.94 -53.82
N ILE A 761 69.21 59.43 -54.44
CA ILE A 761 68.67 59.97 -55.70
C ILE A 761 68.18 61.41 -55.52
N ASN A 762 67.44 61.70 -54.44
CA ASN A 762 66.97 63.04 -54.13
C ASN A 762 68.13 64.01 -53.83
N GLU A 763 69.16 63.58 -53.11
CA GLU A 763 70.36 64.39 -52.85
C GLU A 763 71.10 64.76 -54.15
N ILE A 764 71.27 63.78 -55.04
CA ILE A 764 71.87 64.01 -56.38
C ILE A 764 70.98 64.97 -57.18
N GLY A 765 69.66 64.75 -57.18
CA GLY A 765 68.69 65.61 -57.86
C GLY A 765 68.73 67.07 -57.37
N GLN A 766 68.76 67.30 -56.06
CA GLN A 766 68.88 68.65 -55.48
C GLN A 766 70.20 69.33 -55.84
N LYS A 767 71.33 68.60 -55.79
CA LYS A 767 72.64 69.14 -56.19
C LYS A 767 72.66 69.56 -57.66
N ILE A 768 72.00 68.81 -58.54
CA ILE A 768 71.85 69.17 -59.96
C ILE A 768 70.92 70.37 -60.15
N GLN A 769 69.81 70.47 -59.41
CA GLN A 769 68.88 71.60 -59.51
C GLN A 769 69.44 72.91 -58.93
N SER A 770 70.39 72.83 -57.99
CA SER A 770 70.99 74.00 -57.34
C SER A 770 71.97 74.79 -58.20
N THR A 771 72.32 74.29 -59.39
CA THR A 771 73.21 74.99 -60.34
C THR A 771 72.41 75.83 -61.34
N THR A 772 72.78 77.10 -61.49
CA THR A 772 72.13 78.08 -62.38
C THR A 772 72.65 78.08 -63.82
N ASP A 773 73.55 77.17 -64.17
CA ASP A 773 74.20 77.04 -65.48
C ASP A 773 74.17 75.57 -65.91
N VAL A 774 73.76 75.33 -67.16
CA VAL A 774 73.61 74.00 -67.77
C VAL A 774 74.95 73.26 -67.77
N ASP A 775 76.07 73.94 -68.06
CA ASP A 775 77.40 73.31 -68.08
C ASP A 775 77.82 72.85 -66.67
N ARG A 776 77.44 73.63 -65.66
CA ARG A 776 77.77 73.33 -64.25
C ARG A 776 76.88 72.23 -63.69
N ALA A 777 75.60 72.20 -64.07
CA ALA A 777 74.65 71.13 -63.76
C ALA A 777 75.14 69.78 -64.32
N MET A 778 75.62 69.76 -65.57
CA MET A 778 76.19 68.59 -66.22
C MET A 778 77.41 68.03 -65.48
N GLN A 779 78.36 68.90 -65.11
CA GLN A 779 79.54 68.48 -64.37
C GLN A 779 79.22 67.94 -62.97
N VAL A 780 78.22 68.53 -62.29
CA VAL A 780 77.73 68.02 -61.01
C VAL A 780 77.02 66.67 -61.20
N ALA A 781 76.17 66.52 -62.21
CA ALA A 781 75.49 65.27 -62.52
C ALA A 781 76.47 64.13 -62.81
N ILE A 782 77.45 64.34 -63.69
CA ILE A 782 78.48 63.34 -64.05
C ILE A 782 79.27 62.91 -62.80
N ARG A 783 79.67 63.87 -61.96
CA ARG A 783 80.46 63.60 -60.76
C ARG A 783 79.66 62.85 -59.69
N GLU A 784 78.44 63.28 -59.41
CA GLU A 784 77.64 62.70 -58.33
C GLU A 784 77.02 61.35 -58.74
N LEU A 785 76.56 61.18 -59.98
CA LEU A 785 76.13 59.87 -60.52
C LEU A 785 77.32 58.90 -60.63
N GLY A 786 78.48 59.39 -61.09
CA GLY A 786 79.71 58.59 -61.14
C GLY A 786 80.15 58.12 -59.76
N ARG A 787 79.99 58.92 -58.71
CA ARG A 787 80.26 58.51 -57.32
C ARG A 787 79.22 57.51 -56.79
N ALA A 788 77.94 57.78 -57.01
CA ALA A 788 76.84 56.96 -56.50
C ALA A 788 76.81 55.54 -57.11
N LEU A 789 77.20 55.41 -58.38
CA LEU A 789 77.24 54.12 -59.09
C LEU A 789 78.58 53.37 -58.95
N GLY A 790 79.47 53.81 -58.06
CA GLY A 790 80.73 53.10 -57.81
C GLY A 790 81.84 53.36 -58.84
N LYS A 791 81.99 54.61 -59.29
CA LYS A 791 83.06 55.10 -60.19
C LYS A 791 83.02 54.53 -61.62
N VAL A 792 81.82 54.32 -62.15
CA VAL A 792 81.61 53.90 -63.55
C VAL A 792 81.88 55.09 -64.50
N PRO A 793 82.55 54.88 -65.67
CA PRO A 793 82.73 55.94 -66.66
C PRO A 793 81.37 56.47 -67.14
N THR A 794 81.04 57.71 -66.76
CA THR A 794 79.72 58.30 -67.01
C THR A 794 79.85 59.39 -68.07
N ARG A 795 79.11 59.28 -69.18
CA ARG A 795 79.07 60.28 -70.27
C ARG A 795 77.65 60.82 -70.39
N VAL A 796 77.52 62.15 -70.42
CA VAL A 796 76.26 62.81 -70.79
C VAL A 796 76.46 63.57 -72.10
N THR A 797 75.49 63.48 -73.01
CA THR A 797 75.54 64.13 -74.34
C THR A 797 74.27 64.95 -74.53
N LEU A 798 74.43 66.24 -74.79
CA LEU A 798 73.35 67.15 -75.11
C LEU A 798 73.21 67.26 -76.63
N TYR A 799 71.99 67.19 -77.13
CA TYR A 799 71.69 67.44 -78.54
C TYR A 799 71.07 68.83 -78.67
N PRO A 800 71.62 69.74 -79.51
CA PRO A 800 71.00 71.02 -79.75
C PRO A 800 69.67 70.83 -80.48
N ARG A 801 68.63 71.54 -80.03
CA ARG A 801 67.34 71.59 -80.71
C ARG A 801 67.52 72.40 -82.00
N GLN A 802 67.37 71.77 -83.17
CA GLN A 802 67.39 72.46 -84.47
C GLN A 802 66.10 73.29 -84.68
N PRO A 803 66.18 74.40 -85.43
CA PRO A 803 65.03 75.22 -85.82
C PRO A 803 64.26 74.56 -86.98
N GLU A 804 62.94 74.50 -86.89
CA GLU A 804 62.05 74.08 -87.99
C GLU A 804 61.71 75.27 -88.89
N ALA A 805 61.98 75.15 -90.19
CA ALA A 805 61.39 75.96 -91.27
C ALA A 805 61.34 75.08 -92.54
N ASP A 806 60.23 74.41 -92.80
CA ASP A 806 59.10 75.00 -93.55
C ASP A 806 57.94 73.99 -93.60
N GLU A 807 56.73 74.50 -93.36
CA GLU A 807 55.49 73.88 -93.86
C GLU A 807 55.51 73.96 -95.40
N ALA A 808 55.28 72.81 -96.07
CA ALA A 808 54.59 72.62 -97.37
C ALA A 808 55.32 71.63 -98.30
N ASP A 809 54.91 70.38 -98.22
CA ASP A 809 54.57 69.55 -99.39
C ASP A 809 53.72 68.40 -98.83
N GLU A 810 52.41 68.60 -98.84
CA GLU A 810 51.52 68.20 -99.92
C GLU A 810 50.96 66.80 -99.63
N LEU A 811 49.70 66.84 -99.21
CA LEU A 811 48.59 66.18 -99.89
C LEU A 811 48.77 64.70 -100.31
N ALA A 812 47.74 63.95 -99.92
CA ALA A 812 47.32 62.66 -100.47
C ALA A 812 47.86 61.40 -99.77
N ASN A 813 47.17 61.00 -98.71
CA ASN A 813 46.32 59.80 -98.70
C ASN A 813 45.71 59.65 -97.30
N ASP A 814 44.47 60.06 -97.06
CA ASP A 814 43.20 59.41 -97.47
C ASP A 814 43.02 58.00 -96.89
N ARG A 815 42.18 57.94 -95.84
CA ARG A 815 41.26 56.84 -95.46
C ARG A 815 41.84 55.55 -94.81
N PRO A 816 40.99 54.74 -94.13
CA PRO A 816 40.66 54.90 -92.71
C PRO A 816 40.83 53.56 -91.95
N VAL A 817 40.37 53.50 -90.69
CA VAL A 817 39.65 52.38 -90.00
C VAL A 817 40.07 52.35 -88.52
N ASN A 818 39.26 52.88 -87.60
CA ASN A 818 38.10 52.27 -86.88
C ASN A 818 38.54 51.34 -85.74
N ARG A 819 38.24 51.74 -84.48
CA ARG A 819 37.09 51.30 -83.63
C ARG A 819 37.35 49.95 -82.95
N ALA A 820 36.93 49.68 -81.71
CA ALA A 820 36.03 50.34 -80.76
C ALA A 820 36.41 49.77 -79.37
N MET A 821 36.40 50.54 -78.27
CA MET A 821 35.22 50.98 -77.49
C MET A 821 34.43 49.81 -76.87
N ASN A 822 34.52 49.70 -75.54
CA ASN A 822 33.42 49.67 -74.56
C ASN A 822 34.05 49.39 -73.18
N GLY A 823 33.83 50.14 -72.09
CA GLY A 823 32.76 51.07 -71.81
C GLY A 823 31.70 50.42 -70.93
N ILE A 824 31.68 50.84 -69.65
CA ILE A 824 30.52 50.98 -68.75
C ILE A 824 30.13 49.76 -67.91
N GLY A 825 29.94 50.01 -66.60
CA GLY A 825 28.72 49.56 -65.93
C GLY A 825 28.87 48.95 -64.54
N SER A 826 28.73 49.82 -63.53
CA SER A 826 28.09 49.60 -62.23
C SER A 826 27.14 48.39 -62.12
N GLN A 827 27.11 47.73 -60.95
CA GLN A 827 25.97 47.80 -60.02
C GLN A 827 26.17 47.01 -58.73
N ASP A 828 25.49 47.53 -57.70
CA ASP A 828 25.14 46.98 -56.40
C ASP A 828 24.71 45.51 -56.38
N GLY A 829 24.80 44.89 -55.19
CA GLY A 829 24.04 43.66 -54.92
C GLY A 829 24.38 42.92 -53.64
N HIS A 830 23.80 43.37 -52.53
CA HIS A 830 23.36 42.64 -51.33
C HIS A 830 23.61 41.12 -51.12
N ARG A 831 23.89 40.83 -49.82
CA ARG A 831 23.44 39.71 -48.95
C ARG A 831 24.03 38.31 -49.17
N SER A 832 24.76 37.84 -48.15
CA SER A 832 24.25 36.89 -47.14
C SER A 832 25.12 36.94 -45.89
#